data_AF-D5H892-F1
#
_entry.id   AF-D5H892-F1
#
_cell.length_a   1.000
_cell.length_b   1.000
_cell.length_c   1.000
_cell.angle_alpha   90.00
_cell.angle_beta   90.00
_cell.angle_gamma   90.00
#
_symmetry.space_group_name_H-M   'P 1'
#
loop_
_entity.id
_entity.type
_entity.pdbx_description
1 polymer ?
#
loop_
_entity_poly.entity_id
_entity_poly.type
_entity_poly.pdbx_seq_one_letter_code
_entity_poly.pdbx_strand_id
1 'polypeptide(L)'
;MSTSRSDALKAEADRSDNDVEKLLRPQSLDEFVGQEKIKENLNVFMKAALQRGETLDHVLLSGPPGLGKCITHDSLVFTDEGLLRFDDVLPDNLSPDTTQPQETTVYGLEGPESTSHVYSSGHTPTRRVETRSGFVLEGTPHHPVLVASSDGPEWKRLDDLTTEDHVAIGSGMEMWGSKRQETTWIPDASCDRRRRTERFVKHIHTELSKALGRSPAGVELRSAYCDLRGITDSCTAENTAHRLDLPVTDGRTISTTDHPESLVTAPEQSREQPLVLDTDLAYLMGVIIGDGHFEGGDASSGIVITCDETALQRTLQDIIQTHFQQTPRVETYENRSARVRLSQNKGKALRSLGLEGAGAHEKEVPSGVLRSPREVVIGFLQGLFDADGHARSDGVEWGTRSEALSRQIQLLLANLGIVAYRSEKMRAGTPFWQLFIGSRDALQFYDTVGFRLKRKQDRVDELSERSRGWSRSELVPHANDLMHALLEKTTPHSRSVHRAFEHVKQKDRTPTRQKIQGRLSLLPDTVQDEPEYETLQALTRPDVFWDPVAEVEESEAETYDFVVPGTHSFVANGFYNHNTTLAHIIANEMGARIRTSSGPVLEKPADIAGVLTNLEEGDLLFIDEIHRLSSVVEEYLYSAMEDYRIDIVIDQGPNARTVQIDLPPFTMVGATTRKGLLTAPLRARFGIDFRYDYYTADLLQEITQRSARILDVETTPDGAYEIARRSRGTPRVANRLLRRTRDFAEVEGDGEITKAIADRALNALDVDEEGLDDMDARILLTLIDNFDGGPTGLKNLAVSVGEESGTLEEVYEPYLIQEGFMERTPQGRVALQRAYDHFDRSSPAADQDLFDQE
;
A
#
# COMPACT_ATOMS: atom_id res chain seq x y z
N MET A 1 34.04 -38.26 -27.16
CA MET A 1 33.00 -38.73 -26.23
C MET A 1 33.32 -38.24 -24.83
N SER A 2 33.09 -36.95 -24.58
CA SER A 2 33.22 -36.31 -23.26
C SER A 2 32.18 -35.19 -23.19
N THR A 3 30.93 -35.56 -23.43
CA THR A 3 29.73 -34.73 -23.22
C THR A 3 29.02 -35.36 -22.04
N SER A 4 29.43 -35.02 -20.82
CA SER A 4 28.74 -35.43 -19.60
C SER A 4 29.10 -34.48 -18.47
N ARG A 5 28.07 -34.00 -17.76
CA ARG A 5 28.05 -33.10 -16.60
C ARG A 5 28.00 -31.58 -16.82
N SER A 6 28.85 -30.95 -17.64
CA SER A 6 28.85 -29.47 -17.73
C SER A 6 27.64 -28.87 -18.44
N ASP A 7 27.10 -29.59 -19.42
CA ASP A 7 25.97 -29.10 -20.23
C ASP A 7 24.61 -29.40 -19.59
N ALA A 8 24.55 -30.34 -18.64
CA ALA A 8 23.36 -30.58 -17.80
C ALA A 8 23.24 -29.50 -16.71
N LEU A 9 24.34 -29.20 -16.02
CA LEU A 9 24.42 -28.14 -15.00
C LEU A 9 24.16 -26.72 -15.56
N LYS A 10 24.31 -26.51 -16.87
CA LYS A 10 23.96 -25.25 -17.54
C LYS A 10 22.49 -25.16 -17.96
N ALA A 11 21.80 -26.29 -18.09
CA ALA A 11 20.38 -26.32 -18.45
C ALA A 11 19.47 -26.23 -17.23
N GLU A 12 19.96 -26.60 -16.03
CA GLU A 12 19.26 -26.42 -14.75
C GLU A 12 19.40 -25.00 -14.18
N ALA A 13 20.54 -24.32 -14.38
CA ALA A 13 20.79 -22.97 -13.86
C ALA A 13 20.08 -21.83 -14.61
N ASP A 14 19.37 -22.12 -15.71
CA ASP A 14 18.69 -21.14 -16.59
C ASP A 14 17.15 -21.09 -16.38
N ARG A 15 16.61 -21.81 -15.39
CA ARG A 15 15.19 -21.70 -15.00
C ARG A 15 15.05 -20.71 -13.85
N SER A 16 14.29 -19.63 -14.07
CA SER A 16 13.99 -18.67 -13.01
C SER A 16 13.16 -19.35 -11.90
N ASP A 17 13.37 -18.99 -10.63
CA ASP A 17 12.58 -19.51 -9.49
C ASP A 17 11.06 -19.25 -9.66
N ASN A 18 10.72 -18.28 -10.54
CA ASN A 18 9.38 -17.90 -10.99
C ASN A 18 8.73 -18.90 -11.96
N ASP A 19 9.49 -19.49 -12.88
CA ASP A 19 8.98 -20.58 -13.73
C ASP A 19 8.68 -21.81 -12.88
N VAL A 20 9.44 -21.99 -11.81
CA VAL A 20 9.18 -23.08 -10.88
C VAL A 20 7.88 -22.85 -10.12
N GLU A 21 7.63 -21.67 -9.55
CA GLU A 21 6.38 -21.43 -8.81
C GLU A 21 5.12 -21.48 -9.71
N LYS A 22 5.24 -21.14 -11.02
CA LYS A 22 4.20 -21.40 -12.04
C LYS A 22 3.89 -22.89 -12.19
N LEU A 23 4.92 -23.74 -12.24
CA LEU A 23 4.81 -25.21 -12.35
C LEU A 23 4.25 -25.87 -11.08
N LEU A 24 4.48 -25.26 -9.92
CA LEU A 24 3.97 -25.76 -8.65
C LEU A 24 2.44 -25.61 -8.53
N ARG A 25 1.86 -24.56 -9.13
CA ARG A 25 0.40 -24.27 -9.08
C ARG A 25 -0.36 -25.10 -10.13
N PRO A 26 -1.40 -25.85 -9.73
CA PRO A 26 -2.17 -26.68 -10.65
C PRO A 26 -2.99 -25.83 -11.64
N GLN A 27 -2.91 -26.15 -12.93
CA GLN A 27 -3.64 -25.48 -14.02
C GLN A 27 -4.90 -26.25 -14.45
N SER A 28 -4.98 -27.52 -14.07
CA SER A 28 -6.08 -28.44 -14.37
C SER A 28 -6.46 -29.21 -13.12
N LEU A 29 -7.62 -29.87 -13.15
CA LEU A 29 -7.98 -30.80 -12.07
C LEU A 29 -6.98 -31.94 -11.90
N ASP A 30 -6.38 -32.42 -12.98
CA ASP A 30 -5.43 -33.54 -12.96
C ASP A 30 -4.13 -33.18 -12.25
N GLU A 31 -3.77 -31.89 -12.23
CA GLU A 31 -2.58 -31.37 -11.52
C GLU A 31 -2.86 -31.03 -10.05
N PHE A 32 -4.14 -30.89 -9.66
CA PHE A 32 -4.54 -30.61 -8.29
C PHE A 32 -4.32 -31.87 -7.44
N VAL A 33 -3.34 -31.86 -6.54
CA VAL A 33 -3.02 -33.03 -5.70
C VAL A 33 -3.97 -33.08 -4.51
N GLY A 34 -4.38 -34.27 -4.08
CA GLY A 34 -5.28 -34.44 -2.93
C GLY A 34 -6.71 -33.99 -3.21
N GLN A 35 -7.56 -33.98 -2.18
CA GLN A 35 -8.98 -33.68 -2.31
C GLN A 35 -9.68 -34.58 -3.37
N GLU A 36 -9.29 -35.86 -3.48
CA GLU A 36 -9.75 -36.75 -4.56
C GLU A 36 -11.27 -36.83 -4.68
N LYS A 37 -11.96 -36.81 -3.54
CA LYS A 37 -13.42 -36.75 -3.52
C LYS A 37 -13.97 -35.48 -4.17
N ILE A 38 -13.32 -34.33 -3.99
CA ILE A 38 -13.71 -33.06 -4.63
C ILE A 38 -13.42 -33.13 -6.13
N LYS A 39 -12.21 -33.57 -6.51
CA LYS A 39 -11.79 -33.68 -7.91
C LYS A 39 -12.67 -34.64 -8.70
N GLU A 40 -12.90 -35.84 -8.20
CA GLU A 40 -13.75 -36.84 -8.84
C GLU A 40 -15.17 -36.30 -9.03
N ASN A 41 -15.74 -35.71 -7.97
CA ASN A 41 -17.09 -35.15 -8.03
C ASN A 41 -17.16 -33.97 -9.00
N LEU A 42 -16.25 -32.99 -8.92
CA LEU A 42 -16.23 -31.84 -9.83
C LEU A 42 -16.03 -32.30 -11.27
N ASN A 43 -15.12 -33.23 -11.54
CA ASN A 43 -14.89 -33.79 -12.87
C ASN A 43 -16.15 -34.49 -13.42
N VAL A 44 -16.86 -35.26 -12.57
CA VAL A 44 -18.14 -35.90 -12.94
C VAL A 44 -19.19 -34.84 -13.27
N PHE A 45 -19.35 -33.81 -12.43
CA PHE A 45 -20.33 -32.76 -12.64
C PHE A 45 -20.03 -31.92 -13.89
N MET A 46 -18.77 -31.51 -14.08
CA MET A 46 -18.33 -30.75 -15.25
C MET A 46 -18.48 -31.56 -16.54
N LYS A 47 -18.04 -32.82 -16.57
CA LYS A 47 -18.24 -33.69 -17.75
C LYS A 47 -19.71 -33.92 -18.04
N ALA A 48 -20.52 -34.10 -17.01
CA ALA A 48 -21.96 -34.29 -17.18
C ALA A 48 -22.62 -33.01 -17.73
N ALA A 49 -22.24 -31.82 -17.24
CA ALA A 49 -22.73 -30.53 -17.74
C ALA A 49 -22.31 -30.30 -19.20
N LEU A 50 -21.01 -30.49 -19.51
CA LEU A 50 -20.48 -30.38 -20.88
C LEU A 50 -21.15 -31.36 -21.85
N GLN A 51 -21.43 -32.60 -21.43
CA GLN A 51 -22.14 -33.59 -22.27
C GLN A 51 -23.60 -33.21 -22.53
N ARG A 52 -24.24 -32.50 -21.59
CA ARG A 52 -25.61 -32.01 -21.76
C ARG A 52 -25.66 -30.69 -22.55
N GLY A 53 -24.54 -29.99 -22.67
CA GLY A 53 -24.50 -28.64 -23.22
C GLY A 53 -25.15 -27.63 -22.28
N GLU A 54 -25.04 -27.85 -20.98
CA GLU A 54 -25.62 -27.02 -19.91
C GLU A 54 -24.51 -26.40 -19.06
N THR A 55 -24.86 -25.37 -18.27
CA THR A 55 -23.97 -24.81 -17.25
C THR A 55 -23.71 -25.80 -16.13
N LEU A 56 -22.59 -25.61 -15.42
CA LEU A 56 -22.33 -26.34 -14.18
C LEU A 56 -23.28 -25.84 -13.09
N ASP A 57 -23.75 -26.74 -12.23
CA ASP A 57 -24.48 -26.37 -11.03
C ASP A 57 -23.64 -25.39 -10.18
N HIS A 58 -24.31 -24.52 -9.42
CA HIS A 58 -23.61 -23.55 -8.59
C HIS A 58 -22.72 -24.24 -7.55
N VAL A 59 -21.48 -23.73 -7.42
CA VAL A 59 -20.42 -24.30 -6.58
C VAL A 59 -20.17 -23.45 -5.35
N LEU A 60 -20.19 -24.04 -4.16
CA LEU A 60 -19.67 -23.40 -2.95
C LEU A 60 -18.31 -23.99 -2.61
N LEU A 61 -17.32 -23.12 -2.45
CA LEU A 61 -15.96 -23.45 -2.01
C LEU A 61 -15.80 -22.95 -0.58
N SER A 62 -15.43 -23.83 0.35
CA SER A 62 -15.23 -23.45 1.76
C SER A 62 -13.92 -23.95 2.36
N GLY A 63 -13.07 -23.07 2.91
CA GLY A 63 -11.77 -23.43 3.49
C GLY A 63 -10.86 -22.24 3.85
N PRO A 64 -9.66 -22.47 4.43
CA PRO A 64 -8.78 -21.41 4.96
C PRO A 64 -8.14 -20.51 3.86
N PRO A 65 -7.86 -19.22 4.15
CA PRO A 65 -7.31 -18.26 3.20
C PRO A 65 -5.80 -18.47 2.90
N GLY A 66 -5.33 -17.97 1.74
CA GLY A 66 -3.89 -17.87 1.41
C GLY A 66 -3.49 -18.43 0.04
N LEU A 67 -3.68 -17.66 -1.04
CA LEU A 67 -3.22 -18.00 -2.41
C LEU A 67 -2.29 -16.95 -3.10
N GLY A 68 -1.51 -16.14 -2.35
CA GLY A 68 -0.06 -15.91 -2.62
C GLY A 68 0.29 -14.91 -3.71
N LYS A 69 -0.16 -13.68 -3.55
CA LYS A 69 0.06 -12.55 -4.46
C LYS A 69 0.29 -11.32 -3.57
N CYS A 70 1.49 -10.77 -3.53
CA CYS A 70 1.88 -9.70 -2.61
C CYS A 70 2.85 -8.69 -3.26
N ILE A 71 2.93 -7.46 -2.75
CA ILE A 71 3.83 -6.36 -3.16
C ILE A 71 4.68 -5.87 -1.98
N THR A 72 5.79 -5.17 -2.23
CA THR A 72 6.71 -4.76 -1.15
C THR A 72 6.12 -3.73 -0.19
N HIS A 73 6.56 -3.75 1.07
CA HIS A 73 6.10 -2.81 2.11
C HIS A 73 6.39 -1.33 1.81
N ASP A 74 7.46 -1.05 1.06
CA ASP A 74 7.84 0.31 0.68
C ASP A 74 6.95 0.90 -0.42
N SER A 75 6.00 0.09 -0.93
CA SER A 75 5.04 0.50 -1.93
C SER A 75 4.12 1.60 -1.41
N LEU A 76 3.93 2.63 -2.23
CA LEU A 76 3.10 3.79 -1.93
C LEU A 76 1.69 3.56 -2.49
N VAL A 77 0.69 3.74 -1.63
CA VAL A 77 -0.73 3.49 -1.93
C VAL A 77 -1.51 4.77 -1.67
N PHE A 78 -2.40 5.12 -2.60
CA PHE A 78 -3.32 6.24 -2.41
C PHE A 78 -4.52 5.81 -1.57
N THR A 79 -4.74 6.52 -0.47
CA THR A 79 -5.83 6.29 0.46
C THR A 79 -6.68 7.54 0.69
N ASP A 80 -7.79 7.41 1.40
CA ASP A 80 -8.60 8.54 1.89
C ASP A 80 -7.88 9.39 2.97
N GLU A 81 -6.75 8.90 3.47
CA GLU A 81 -5.82 9.66 4.31
C GLU A 81 -4.69 10.32 3.53
N GLY A 82 -4.54 10.06 2.22
CA GLY A 82 -3.49 10.62 1.37
C GLY A 82 -2.56 9.55 0.78
N LEU A 83 -1.34 9.92 0.40
CA LEU A 83 -0.37 8.97 -0.15
C LEU A 83 0.45 8.35 0.99
N LEU A 84 0.21 7.08 1.30
CA LEU A 84 0.84 6.37 2.41
C LEU A 84 1.75 5.26 1.91
N ARG A 85 2.78 4.90 2.68
CA ARG A 85 3.47 3.63 2.46
C ARG A 85 2.60 2.49 2.97
N PHE A 86 2.82 1.30 2.43
CA PHE A 86 2.16 0.11 2.95
C PHE A 86 2.43 -0.04 4.46
N ASP A 87 3.68 0.14 4.89
CA ASP A 87 4.08 0.20 6.31
C ASP A 87 3.23 1.12 7.19
N ASP A 88 2.83 2.28 6.67
CA ASP A 88 2.09 3.28 7.45
C ASP A 88 0.64 2.85 7.75
N VAL A 89 0.15 1.84 7.04
CA VAL A 89 -1.20 1.29 7.19
C VAL A 89 -1.19 -0.17 7.66
N LEU A 90 -0.01 -0.76 7.88
CA LEU A 90 0.11 -2.08 8.49
C LEU A 90 -0.19 -2.00 10.01
N PRO A 91 -0.86 -3.02 10.57
CA PRO A 91 -1.00 -3.13 12.02
C PRO A 91 0.34 -3.45 12.69
N ASP A 92 0.58 -2.89 13.89
CA ASP A 92 1.86 -2.84 14.60
C ASP A 92 2.48 -4.23 14.97
N ASN A 93 1.82 -5.36 14.70
CA ASN A 93 2.30 -6.72 14.99
C ASN A 93 1.89 -7.75 13.92
N LEU A 94 1.97 -7.40 12.63
CA LEU A 94 1.64 -8.33 11.55
C LEU A 94 2.75 -9.38 11.38
N SER A 95 2.52 -10.59 11.87
CA SER A 95 3.47 -11.70 11.69
C SER A 95 3.45 -12.21 10.24
N PRO A 96 4.58 -12.72 9.71
CA PRO A 96 4.58 -13.37 8.40
C PRO A 96 3.51 -14.47 8.30
N ASP A 97 2.89 -14.59 7.13
CA ASP A 97 1.78 -15.51 6.84
C ASP A 97 0.50 -15.32 7.65
N THR A 98 0.31 -14.14 8.24
CA THR A 98 -0.93 -13.79 8.94
C THR A 98 -1.75 -12.78 8.15
N THR A 99 -3.06 -12.87 8.33
CA THR A 99 -4.03 -11.89 7.86
C THR A 99 -4.59 -11.17 9.07
N GLN A 100 -4.62 -9.84 9.03
CA GLN A 100 -5.27 -9.04 10.07
C GLN A 100 -6.29 -8.08 9.45
N PRO A 101 -7.41 -7.81 10.14
CA PRO A 101 -8.35 -6.80 9.69
C PRO A 101 -7.67 -5.43 9.59
N GLN A 102 -7.87 -4.76 8.46
CA GLN A 102 -7.38 -3.42 8.22
C GLN A 102 -8.34 -2.74 7.25
N GLU A 103 -9.12 -1.79 7.77
CA GLU A 103 -10.04 -0.99 6.96
C GLU A 103 -9.37 0.32 6.55
N THR A 104 -9.14 0.48 5.26
CA THR A 104 -8.59 1.70 4.66
C THR A 104 -9.17 1.83 3.26
N THR A 105 -9.51 3.05 2.83
CA THR A 105 -9.99 3.24 1.46
C THR A 105 -8.80 3.28 0.52
N VAL A 106 -8.76 2.46 -0.52
CA VAL A 106 -7.75 2.45 -1.58
C VAL A 106 -8.41 2.74 -2.93
N TYR A 107 -7.63 3.04 -3.97
CA TYR A 107 -8.17 3.21 -5.32
C TYR A 107 -8.11 1.89 -6.09
N GLY A 108 -9.25 1.30 -6.43
CA GLY A 108 -9.39 0.10 -7.25
C GLY A 108 -9.76 0.40 -8.71
N LEU A 109 -10.12 -0.65 -9.46
CA LEU A 109 -10.47 -0.55 -10.89
C LEU A 109 -11.74 0.26 -11.14
N GLU A 110 -12.65 0.37 -10.17
CA GLU A 110 -13.91 1.13 -10.32
C GLU A 110 -13.91 2.45 -9.51
N GLY A 111 -12.78 2.79 -8.88
CA GLY A 111 -12.62 4.00 -8.07
C GLY A 111 -12.28 3.67 -6.61
N PRO A 112 -12.60 4.56 -5.66
CA PRO A 112 -12.30 4.34 -4.24
C PRO A 112 -13.09 3.15 -3.66
N GLU A 113 -12.39 2.23 -3.00
CA GLU A 113 -12.91 0.99 -2.40
C GLU A 113 -12.29 0.74 -1.03
N SER A 114 -13.04 0.18 -0.08
CA SER A 114 -12.50 -0.14 1.25
C SER A 114 -11.83 -1.51 1.27
N THR A 115 -10.65 -1.59 1.88
CA THR A 115 -9.98 -2.86 2.23
C THR A 115 -10.69 -3.53 3.41
N SER A 116 -10.63 -4.86 3.48
CA SER A 116 -11.12 -5.62 4.63
C SER A 116 -9.99 -6.13 5.52
N HIS A 117 -8.92 -6.61 4.89
CA HIS A 117 -7.78 -7.21 5.57
C HIS A 117 -6.48 -6.87 4.87
N VAL A 118 -5.39 -7.02 5.61
CA VAL A 118 -4.04 -7.03 5.09
C VAL A 118 -3.39 -8.38 5.38
N TYR A 119 -2.73 -8.94 4.37
CA TYR A 119 -1.98 -10.19 4.46
C TYR A 119 -0.48 -9.90 4.37
N SER A 120 0.31 -10.49 5.26
CA SER A 120 1.77 -10.50 5.17
C SER A 120 2.23 -11.86 4.65
N SER A 121 3.05 -11.91 3.61
CA SER A 121 3.66 -13.15 3.13
C SER A 121 5.11 -13.36 3.63
N GLY A 122 5.66 -12.37 4.32
CA GLY A 122 7.07 -12.36 4.73
C GLY A 122 8.04 -12.25 3.54
N HIS A 123 9.27 -12.68 3.77
CA HIS A 123 10.36 -12.56 2.79
C HIS A 123 10.21 -13.58 1.65
N THR A 124 10.02 -13.08 0.44
CA THR A 124 9.74 -13.89 -0.76
C THR A 124 10.52 -13.37 -1.97
N PRO A 125 10.80 -14.22 -2.97
CA PRO A 125 11.29 -13.76 -4.26
C PRO A 125 10.33 -12.76 -4.89
N THR A 126 10.87 -11.71 -5.48
CA THR A 126 10.12 -10.62 -6.10
C THR A 126 10.58 -10.35 -7.53
N ARG A 127 9.70 -9.70 -8.28
CA ARG A 127 9.97 -9.08 -9.58
C ARG A 127 9.83 -7.59 -9.43
N ARG A 128 10.90 -6.87 -9.73
CA ARG A 128 10.88 -5.41 -9.83
C ARG A 128 10.67 -5.03 -11.29
N VAL A 129 9.55 -4.39 -11.59
CA VAL A 129 9.20 -3.91 -12.93
C VAL A 129 9.34 -2.41 -12.96
N GLU A 130 10.13 -1.90 -13.92
CA GLU A 130 10.27 -0.49 -14.21
C GLU A 130 9.67 -0.15 -15.58
N THR A 131 8.83 0.88 -15.64
CA THR A 131 8.23 1.36 -16.87
C THR A 131 9.11 2.39 -17.58
N ARG A 132 8.82 2.69 -18.85
CA ARG A 132 9.56 3.69 -19.61
C ARG A 132 9.42 5.11 -19.07
N SER A 133 8.35 5.42 -18.36
CA SER A 133 8.20 6.70 -17.68
C SER A 133 8.81 6.70 -16.27
N GLY A 134 9.35 5.57 -15.82
CA GLY A 134 10.11 5.44 -14.57
C GLY A 134 9.28 5.10 -13.34
N PHE A 135 8.04 4.60 -13.52
CA PHE A 135 7.26 3.99 -12.44
C PHE A 135 7.83 2.61 -12.11
N VAL A 136 7.78 2.24 -10.84
CA VAL A 136 8.40 1.00 -10.35
C VAL A 136 7.43 0.28 -9.44
N LEU A 137 7.21 -1.01 -9.69
CA LEU A 137 6.51 -1.91 -8.76
C LEU A 137 7.40 -3.10 -8.47
N GLU A 138 7.47 -3.49 -7.21
CA GLU A 138 8.13 -4.72 -6.79
C GLU A 138 7.12 -5.59 -6.04
N GLY A 139 7.04 -6.87 -6.41
CA GLY A 139 6.13 -7.81 -5.78
C GLY A 139 6.39 -9.24 -6.22
N THR A 140 5.62 -10.17 -5.66
CA THR A 140 5.75 -11.60 -5.98
C THR A 140 5.61 -11.84 -7.50
N PRO A 141 6.36 -12.78 -8.08
CA PRO A 141 6.33 -13.13 -9.51
C PRO A 141 4.94 -13.22 -10.14
N HIS A 142 4.02 -13.87 -9.42
CA HIS A 142 2.67 -14.14 -9.89
C HIS A 142 1.67 -13.04 -9.57
N HIS A 143 2.14 -11.91 -9.02
CA HIS A 143 1.32 -10.75 -8.78
C HIS A 143 0.82 -10.24 -10.14
N PRO A 144 -0.50 -10.22 -10.38
CA PRO A 144 -1.03 -9.75 -11.65
C PRO A 144 -1.11 -8.22 -11.66
N VAL A 145 -0.67 -7.64 -12.76
CA VAL A 145 -0.87 -6.23 -13.08
C VAL A 145 -1.71 -6.09 -14.34
N LEU A 146 -2.48 -5.01 -14.42
CA LEU A 146 -3.33 -4.76 -15.58
C LEU A 146 -2.47 -4.32 -16.78
N VAL A 147 -2.60 -5.01 -17.90
CA VAL A 147 -1.91 -4.71 -19.17
C VAL A 147 -2.92 -4.46 -20.28
N ALA A 148 -2.54 -3.71 -21.30
CA ALA A 148 -3.35 -3.57 -22.50
C ALA A 148 -3.06 -4.68 -23.52
N SER A 149 -4.11 -5.22 -24.12
CA SER A 149 -4.02 -6.15 -25.26
C SER A 149 -4.96 -5.78 -26.42
N SER A 150 -5.00 -6.63 -27.45
CA SER A 150 -5.96 -6.56 -28.54
C SER A 150 -7.41 -6.80 -28.12
N ASP A 151 -7.64 -7.58 -27.06
CA ASP A 151 -8.97 -7.96 -26.57
C ASP A 151 -9.41 -7.11 -25.36
N GLY A 152 -8.56 -6.16 -24.94
CA GLY A 152 -8.86 -5.16 -23.91
C GLY A 152 -7.82 -5.15 -22.80
N PRO A 153 -8.12 -4.49 -21.66
CA PRO A 153 -7.34 -4.64 -20.44
C PRO A 153 -7.37 -6.08 -19.93
N GLU A 154 -6.21 -6.68 -19.68
CA GLU A 154 -6.09 -8.04 -19.13
C GLU A 154 -5.15 -8.06 -17.92
N TRP A 155 -5.33 -9.04 -17.04
CA TRP A 155 -4.44 -9.25 -15.92
C TRP A 155 -3.27 -10.15 -16.34
N LYS A 156 -2.04 -9.61 -16.28
CA LYS A 156 -0.81 -10.33 -16.63
C LYS A 156 0.15 -10.32 -15.44
N ARG A 157 0.81 -11.44 -15.19
CA ARG A 157 1.72 -11.60 -14.04
C ARG A 157 2.99 -10.78 -14.23
N LEU A 158 3.59 -10.28 -13.15
CA LEU A 158 4.87 -9.56 -13.19
C LEU A 158 5.97 -10.36 -13.91
N ASP A 159 5.97 -11.69 -13.75
CA ASP A 159 6.93 -12.59 -14.40
C ASP A 159 6.63 -12.91 -15.88
N ASP A 160 5.43 -12.62 -16.37
CA ASP A 160 5.05 -12.74 -17.78
C ASP A 160 5.26 -11.41 -18.53
N LEU A 161 5.57 -10.32 -17.81
CA LEU A 161 5.80 -9.02 -18.42
C LEU A 161 7.08 -9.00 -19.24
N THR A 162 6.96 -8.41 -20.42
CA THR A 162 8.01 -8.19 -21.39
C THR A 162 8.03 -6.71 -21.79
N THR A 163 9.11 -6.26 -22.43
CA THR A 163 9.23 -4.88 -22.92
C THR A 163 8.23 -4.48 -24.02
N GLU A 164 7.45 -5.45 -24.52
CA GLU A 164 6.37 -5.22 -25.48
C GLU A 164 5.04 -4.88 -24.78
N ASP A 165 4.90 -5.23 -23.50
CA ASP A 165 3.68 -5.01 -22.73
C ASP A 165 3.55 -3.54 -22.31
N HIS A 166 2.29 -3.09 -22.23
CA HIS A 166 1.93 -1.77 -21.71
C HIS A 166 1.08 -1.95 -20.46
N VAL A 167 1.62 -1.57 -19.31
CA VAL A 167 0.96 -1.67 -18.01
C VAL A 167 0.08 -0.45 -17.73
N ALA A 168 -1.01 -0.65 -16.99
CA ALA A 168 -1.89 0.41 -16.54
C ALA A 168 -1.29 1.16 -15.35
N ILE A 169 -1.08 2.46 -15.51
CA ILE A 169 -0.71 3.38 -14.44
C ILE A 169 -1.90 4.26 -14.07
N GLY A 170 -2.31 4.27 -12.80
CA GLY A 170 -3.34 5.15 -12.26
C GLY A 170 -2.95 6.62 -12.41
N SER A 171 -3.84 7.42 -13.01
CA SER A 171 -3.62 8.83 -13.31
C SER A 171 -4.93 9.61 -13.10
N GLY A 172 -4.89 10.74 -12.41
CA GLY A 172 -6.08 11.56 -12.18
C GLY A 172 -7.09 10.90 -11.23
N MET A 173 -6.62 10.06 -10.31
CA MET A 173 -7.44 9.36 -9.32
C MET A 173 -8.06 10.34 -8.30
N GLU A 174 -7.41 11.48 -8.07
CA GLU A 174 -7.84 12.55 -7.15
C GLU A 174 -8.12 12.05 -5.71
N MET A 175 -7.34 11.08 -5.24
CA MET A 175 -7.38 10.55 -3.87
C MET A 175 -6.49 11.39 -2.95
N TRP A 176 -7.09 12.07 -1.96
CA TRP A 176 -6.37 12.99 -1.07
C TRP A 176 -6.85 12.85 0.37
N GLY A 177 -5.95 13.17 1.31
CA GLY A 177 -6.29 13.26 2.73
C GLY A 177 -7.34 14.35 2.98
N SER A 178 -8.32 14.08 3.84
CA SER A 178 -9.41 15.04 4.11
C SER A 178 -9.07 16.11 5.15
N LYS A 179 -8.04 15.90 5.98
CA LYS A 179 -7.74 16.73 7.15
C LYS A 179 -6.42 17.47 7.00
N ARG A 180 -6.44 18.77 7.31
CA ARG A 180 -5.20 19.56 7.46
C ARG A 180 -4.50 19.16 8.75
N GLN A 181 -3.18 19.07 8.66
CA GLN A 181 -2.35 18.73 9.81
C GLN A 181 -2.14 19.96 10.69
N GLU A 182 -2.20 19.77 12.00
CA GLU A 182 -2.06 20.84 12.97
C GLU A 182 -1.00 20.49 14.00
N THR A 183 -0.28 21.51 14.46
CA THR A 183 0.69 21.37 15.54
C THR A 183 0.70 22.63 16.39
N THR A 184 1.46 22.62 17.48
CA THR A 184 1.72 23.83 18.26
C THR A 184 3.20 24.20 18.18
N TRP A 185 3.47 25.50 18.31
CA TRP A 185 4.82 26.00 18.35
C TRP A 185 4.95 27.11 19.39
N ILE A 186 6.15 27.29 19.92
CA ILE A 186 6.42 28.33 20.90
C ILE A 186 7.08 29.51 20.17
N PRO A 187 6.41 30.69 20.12
CA PRO A 187 7.00 31.91 19.61
C PRO A 187 8.37 32.13 20.17
N ASP A 188 9.33 32.42 19.29
CA ASP A 188 10.61 32.91 19.77
C ASP A 188 10.34 34.16 20.59
N ALA A 189 10.53 34.09 21.92
CA ALA A 189 10.77 35.28 22.71
C ALA A 189 11.85 36.05 21.98
N SER A 190 11.47 37.19 21.38
CA SER A 190 12.15 37.71 20.20
C SER A 190 13.66 37.74 20.46
N CYS A 191 14.42 37.17 19.53
CA CYS A 191 15.87 37.17 19.34
C CYS A 191 16.78 36.36 20.30
N ASP A 192 17.66 35.53 19.69
CA ASP A 192 18.98 34.99 20.12
C ASP A 192 19.17 34.66 21.62
N ARG A 193 19.71 33.50 22.01
CA ARG A 193 20.00 33.15 23.43
C ARG A 193 20.67 34.30 24.18
N ARG A 194 21.58 35.01 23.49
CA ARG A 194 22.23 36.23 23.98
C ARG A 194 21.23 37.37 24.24
N ARG A 195 20.38 37.70 23.27
CA ARG A 195 19.43 38.80 23.40
C ARG A 195 18.23 38.46 24.31
N ARG A 196 17.84 37.19 24.44
CA ARG A 196 16.92 36.70 25.49
C ARG A 196 17.49 37.02 26.86
N THR A 197 18.77 36.70 27.06
CA THR A 197 19.49 37.02 28.29
C THR A 197 19.54 38.53 28.51
N GLU A 198 19.86 39.32 27.48
CA GLU A 198 19.88 40.79 27.56
C GLU A 198 18.51 41.41 27.89
N ARG A 199 17.43 40.97 27.25
CA ARG A 199 16.08 41.48 27.52
C ARG A 199 15.62 41.10 28.93
N PHE A 200 15.87 39.86 29.32
CA PHE A 200 15.49 39.36 30.64
C PHE A 200 16.26 40.09 31.75
N VAL A 201 17.57 40.28 31.57
CA VAL A 201 18.40 41.07 32.48
C VAL A 201 17.96 42.55 32.51
N LYS A 202 17.62 43.16 31.36
CA LYS A 202 17.05 44.52 31.33
C LYS A 202 15.74 44.62 32.11
N HIS A 203 14.86 43.63 31.95
CA HIS A 203 13.58 43.60 32.66
C HIS A 203 13.79 43.45 34.17
N ILE A 204 14.55 42.45 34.62
CA ILE A 204 14.87 42.25 36.04
C ILE A 204 15.54 43.50 36.61
N HIS A 205 16.53 44.07 35.91
CA HIS A 205 17.21 45.29 36.33
C HIS A 205 16.24 46.47 36.47
N THR A 206 15.31 46.64 35.52
CA THR A 206 14.31 47.71 35.55
C THR A 206 13.32 47.53 36.70
N GLU A 207 12.78 46.33 36.88
CA GLU A 207 11.79 46.05 37.93
C GLU A 207 12.41 46.09 39.32
N LEU A 208 13.60 45.52 39.51
CA LEU A 208 14.37 45.70 40.75
C LEU A 208 14.70 47.16 41.00
N SER A 209 15.11 47.91 39.97
CA SER A 209 15.43 49.33 40.15
C SER A 209 14.22 50.15 40.60
N LYS A 210 13.04 49.86 40.04
CA LYS A 210 11.78 50.49 40.45
C LYS A 210 11.40 50.09 41.87
N ALA A 211 11.48 48.80 42.21
CA ALA A 211 11.11 48.28 43.52
C ALA A 211 12.05 48.78 44.64
N LEU A 212 13.34 48.86 44.36
CA LEU A 212 14.37 49.30 45.32
C LEU A 212 14.57 50.82 45.35
N GLY A 213 14.07 51.56 44.35
CA GLY A 213 14.29 53.00 44.21
C GLY A 213 15.74 53.41 43.88
N ARG A 214 16.60 52.44 43.52
CA ARG A 214 18.02 52.59 43.17
C ARG A 214 18.43 51.50 42.19
N SER A 215 19.57 51.66 41.51
CA SER A 215 20.13 50.54 40.73
C SER A 215 20.47 49.35 41.64
N PRO A 216 20.13 48.11 41.25
CA PRO A 216 20.42 46.92 42.04
C PRO A 216 21.94 46.73 42.20
N ALA A 217 22.33 46.07 43.28
CA ALA A 217 23.68 45.53 43.44
C ALA A 217 23.85 44.29 42.55
N GLY A 218 25.08 43.95 42.18
CA GLY A 218 25.36 42.80 41.31
C GLY A 218 24.76 41.50 41.85
N VAL A 219 24.90 41.29 43.17
CA VAL A 219 24.37 40.11 43.88
C VAL A 219 22.85 40.05 43.87
N GLU A 220 22.15 41.18 44.01
CA GLU A 220 20.67 41.24 43.98
C GLU A 220 20.14 40.89 42.58
N LEU A 221 20.78 41.44 41.54
CA LEU A 221 20.47 41.14 40.15
C LEU A 221 20.73 39.67 39.81
N ARG A 222 21.83 39.12 40.34
CA ARG A 222 22.21 37.71 40.15
C ARG A 222 21.23 36.76 40.82
N SER A 223 20.87 37.01 42.09
CA SER A 223 19.94 36.17 42.85
C SER A 223 18.59 36.10 42.15
N ALA A 224 17.98 37.25 41.83
CA ALA A 224 16.70 37.30 41.14
C ALA A 224 16.73 36.59 39.77
N TYR A 225 17.84 36.71 39.01
CA TYR A 225 18.00 35.98 37.75
C TYR A 225 18.10 34.46 37.95
N CYS A 226 18.85 34.02 38.96
CA CYS A 226 19.07 32.60 39.26
C CYS A 226 17.75 31.94 39.67
N ASP A 227 17.03 32.55 40.62
CA ASP A 227 15.78 32.01 41.14
C ASP A 227 14.67 31.97 40.08
N LEU A 228 14.49 33.05 39.30
CA LEU A 228 13.50 33.08 38.22
C LEU A 228 13.81 32.12 37.06
N ARG A 229 15.06 31.62 36.97
CA ARG A 229 15.48 30.65 35.94
C ARG A 229 15.63 29.24 36.49
N GLY A 230 15.46 29.04 37.80
CA GLY A 230 15.72 27.76 38.47
C GLY A 230 17.18 27.32 38.37
N ILE A 231 18.12 28.25 38.38
CA ILE A 231 19.57 27.99 38.33
C ILE A 231 20.17 28.29 39.70
N THR A 232 21.16 27.51 40.15
CA THR A 232 21.71 27.59 41.50
C THR A 232 22.80 28.67 41.67
N ASP A 233 23.59 28.95 40.63
CA ASP A 233 24.56 30.06 40.61
C ASP A 233 24.96 30.41 39.16
N SER A 234 24.88 31.69 38.78
CA SER A 234 25.22 32.13 37.41
C SER A 234 25.59 33.61 37.35
N CYS A 235 26.83 33.92 36.97
CA CYS A 235 27.28 35.31 36.74
C CYS A 235 26.73 35.93 35.44
N THR A 236 25.82 35.25 34.74
CA THR A 236 25.31 35.67 33.43
C THR A 236 24.59 37.01 33.48
N ALA A 237 23.85 37.30 34.55
CA ALA A 237 23.09 38.54 34.69
C ALA A 237 24.02 39.76 34.87
N GLU A 238 25.03 39.65 35.73
CA GLU A 238 26.03 40.69 35.98
C GLU A 238 26.84 40.98 34.70
N ASN A 239 27.38 39.95 34.07
CA ASN A 239 28.14 40.08 32.81
C ASN A 239 27.30 40.71 31.69
N THR A 240 26.01 40.37 31.63
CA THR A 240 25.10 40.93 30.63
C THR A 240 24.76 42.39 30.95
N ALA A 241 24.55 42.75 32.22
CA ALA A 241 24.33 44.13 32.63
C ALA A 241 25.53 45.03 32.31
N HIS A 242 26.75 44.56 32.60
CA HIS A 242 27.99 45.23 32.19
C HIS A 242 28.08 45.42 30.68
N ARG A 243 27.80 44.38 29.90
CA ARG A 243 27.83 44.44 28.43
C ARG A 243 26.78 45.40 27.84
N LEU A 244 25.70 45.64 28.57
CA LEU A 244 24.60 46.52 28.18
C LEU A 244 24.74 47.95 28.72
N ASP A 245 25.85 48.26 29.40
CA ASP A 245 26.09 49.54 30.09
C ASP A 245 24.99 49.91 31.11
N LEU A 246 24.38 48.91 31.76
CA LEU A 246 23.42 49.14 32.84
C LEU A 246 24.16 49.44 34.15
N PRO A 247 23.83 50.54 34.86
CA PRO A 247 24.50 50.89 36.11
C PRO A 247 24.19 49.86 37.20
N VAL A 248 25.22 49.39 37.88
CA VAL A 248 25.14 48.47 39.02
C VAL A 248 25.82 49.15 40.20
N THR A 249 25.24 49.05 41.39
CA THR A 249 25.89 49.61 42.60
C THR A 249 26.92 48.63 43.16
N ASP A 250 28.03 49.16 43.69
CA ASP A 250 29.09 48.39 44.38
C ASP A 250 28.62 47.81 45.75
N GLY A 251 27.31 47.64 45.93
CA GLY A 251 26.61 47.56 47.20
C GLY A 251 27.15 46.51 48.17
N ARG A 252 27.99 46.97 49.11
CA ARG A 252 28.41 46.26 50.34
C ARG A 252 27.41 46.40 51.50
N THR A 253 26.12 46.61 51.26
CA THR A 253 25.15 46.77 52.36
C THR A 253 23.87 45.97 52.10
N ILE A 254 23.82 44.78 52.71
CA ILE A 254 22.66 43.90 52.78
C ILE A 254 21.75 44.44 53.89
N SER A 255 20.69 45.18 53.53
CA SER A 255 19.61 45.49 54.48
C SER A 255 18.29 45.85 53.80
N THR A 256 18.06 45.42 52.56
CA THR A 256 16.77 45.63 51.91
C THR A 256 16.35 44.35 51.22
N THR A 257 15.35 43.69 51.84
CA THR A 257 14.58 42.52 51.36
C THR A 257 15.41 41.27 51.12
N ASP A 258 15.29 40.28 52.02
CA ASP A 258 15.97 38.98 51.96
C ASP A 258 15.61 38.13 50.72
N HIS A 259 14.68 38.61 49.87
CA HIS A 259 14.15 37.91 48.72
C HIS A 259 13.97 38.84 47.50
N PRO A 260 15.05 39.33 46.86
CA PRO A 260 14.95 40.15 45.64
C PRO A 260 14.18 39.47 44.50
N GLU A 261 14.16 38.14 44.45
CA GLU A 261 13.34 37.33 43.55
C GLU A 261 11.83 37.52 43.74
N SER A 262 11.39 37.86 44.96
CA SER A 262 9.97 38.13 45.26
C SER A 262 9.49 39.48 44.74
N LEU A 263 10.43 40.39 44.41
CA LEU A 263 10.14 41.74 43.92
C LEU A 263 9.97 41.80 42.40
N VAL A 264 10.27 40.71 41.69
CA VAL A 264 10.22 40.65 40.22
C VAL A 264 9.32 39.50 39.80
N THR A 265 8.24 39.82 39.10
CA THR A 265 7.40 38.79 38.51
C THR A 265 8.10 38.21 37.29
N ALA A 266 8.09 36.87 37.14
CA ALA A 266 8.55 36.26 35.90
C ALA A 266 7.76 36.84 34.71
N PRO A 267 8.42 37.21 33.60
CA PRO A 267 7.73 37.63 32.39
C PRO A 267 6.81 36.50 31.93
N GLU A 268 5.66 36.85 31.35
CA GLU A 268 4.75 35.86 30.78
C GLU A 268 5.54 34.91 29.86
N GLN A 269 5.48 33.62 30.18
CA GLN A 269 6.10 32.60 29.35
C GLN A 269 5.49 32.66 27.96
N SER A 270 6.33 32.54 26.93
CA SER A 270 5.87 32.41 25.55
C SER A 270 4.90 31.22 25.49
N ARG A 271 3.61 31.52 25.27
CA ARG A 271 2.57 30.50 25.19
C ARG A 271 2.66 29.79 23.86
N GLU A 272 2.32 28.51 23.86
CA GLU A 272 2.15 27.74 22.63
C GLU A 272 1.10 28.41 21.74
N GLN A 273 1.41 28.50 20.45
CA GLN A 273 0.55 28.99 19.39
C GLN A 273 0.23 27.84 18.44
N PRO A 274 -1.02 27.72 17.97
CA PRO A 274 -1.37 26.73 16.97
C PRO A 274 -0.74 27.09 15.62
N LEU A 275 -0.41 26.06 14.85
CA LEU A 275 0.09 26.16 13.49
C LEU A 275 -0.63 25.10 12.65
N VAL A 276 -1.32 25.54 11.60
CA VAL A 276 -2.05 24.68 10.67
C VAL A 276 -1.25 24.60 9.38
N LEU A 277 -1.08 23.38 8.85
CA LEU A 277 -0.49 23.14 7.56
C LEU A 277 -1.49 23.49 6.46
N ASP A 278 -1.43 24.73 6.00
CA ASP A 278 -2.16 25.21 4.84
C ASP A 278 -1.24 25.32 3.60
N THR A 279 -1.77 25.90 2.53
CA THR A 279 -1.09 25.99 1.24
C THR A 279 0.19 26.83 1.29
N ASP A 280 0.24 27.85 2.15
CA ASP A 280 1.39 28.76 2.29
C ASP A 280 2.49 28.13 3.13
N LEU A 281 2.12 27.46 4.22
CA LEU A 281 3.09 26.72 5.02
C LEU A 281 3.65 25.52 4.25
N ALA A 282 2.82 24.83 3.48
CA ALA A 282 3.25 23.75 2.58
C ALA A 282 4.20 24.26 1.48
N TYR A 283 3.91 25.42 0.88
CA TYR A 283 4.83 26.09 -0.05
C TYR A 283 6.19 26.37 0.59
N LEU A 284 6.21 26.89 1.81
CA LEU A 284 7.46 27.09 2.55
C LEU A 284 8.22 25.77 2.76
N MET A 285 7.54 24.67 3.11
CA MET A 285 8.16 23.34 3.25
C MET A 285 8.75 22.85 1.92
N GLY A 286 8.05 23.06 0.80
CA GLY A 286 8.55 22.73 -0.54
C GLY A 286 9.83 23.49 -0.89
N VAL A 287 9.88 24.79 -0.61
CA VAL A 287 11.09 25.60 -0.80
C VAL A 287 12.23 25.16 0.12
N ILE A 288 11.94 24.78 1.37
CA ILE A 288 12.96 24.26 2.29
C ILE A 288 13.54 22.93 1.80
N ILE A 289 12.72 22.05 1.22
CA ILE A 289 13.20 20.80 0.65
C ILE A 289 14.05 21.02 -0.58
N GLY A 290 13.75 22.01 -1.42
CA GLY A 290 14.62 22.36 -2.55
C GLY A 290 15.91 23.05 -2.10
N ASP A 291 15.77 24.31 -1.67
CA ASP A 291 16.88 25.25 -1.45
C ASP A 291 17.35 25.36 0.02
N GLY A 292 16.73 24.60 0.93
CA GLY A 292 16.98 24.63 2.36
C GLY A 292 17.85 23.52 2.91
N HIS A 293 18.43 23.78 4.09
CA HIS A 293 19.10 22.79 4.93
C HIS A 293 18.96 23.14 6.42
N PHE A 294 19.13 22.14 7.29
CA PHE A 294 19.19 22.33 8.74
C PHE A 294 20.60 22.73 9.19
N GLU A 295 20.72 23.76 10.04
CA GLU A 295 21.99 24.15 10.66
C GLU A 295 22.40 23.13 11.71
N GLY A 296 23.64 22.62 11.67
CA GLY A 296 24.26 21.83 12.76
C GLY A 296 23.81 20.36 12.90
N GLY A 297 23.13 19.79 11.89
CA GLY A 297 22.66 18.40 11.91
C GLY A 297 21.43 18.19 12.81
N ASP A 298 21.11 16.94 13.17
CA ASP A 298 19.89 16.61 13.94
C ASP A 298 19.80 17.24 15.32
N ALA A 299 20.93 17.65 15.90
CA ALA A 299 20.98 18.30 17.20
C ALA A 299 20.46 19.75 17.19
N SER A 300 20.32 20.40 16.03
CA SER A 300 19.80 21.76 15.92
C SER A 300 18.77 21.92 14.80
N SER A 301 17.55 22.27 15.19
CA SER A 301 16.42 22.45 14.26
C SER A 301 16.39 23.82 13.57
N GLY A 302 17.52 24.54 13.44
CA GLY A 302 17.56 25.80 12.71
C GLY A 302 17.52 25.55 11.20
N ILE A 303 16.84 26.37 10.42
CA ILE A 303 16.72 26.17 8.96
C ILE A 303 17.30 27.37 8.22
N VAL A 304 18.10 27.09 7.19
CA VAL A 304 18.65 28.10 6.29
C VAL A 304 18.22 27.79 4.87
N ILE A 305 17.54 28.75 4.26
CA ILE A 305 17.13 28.70 2.85
C ILE A 305 18.06 29.63 2.07
N THR A 306 18.71 29.12 1.04
CA THR A 306 19.53 29.94 0.14
C THR A 306 18.67 30.40 -1.02
N CYS A 307 18.48 31.70 -1.19
CA CYS A 307 17.57 32.22 -2.22
C CYS A 307 18.04 33.60 -2.67
N ASP A 308 18.47 33.72 -3.92
CA ASP A 308 18.91 34.99 -4.51
C ASP A 308 17.78 35.79 -5.17
N GLU A 309 16.70 35.11 -5.57
CA GLU A 309 15.58 35.76 -6.26
C GLU A 309 14.74 36.60 -5.27
N THR A 310 14.72 37.93 -5.48
CA THR A 310 14.05 38.87 -4.57
C THR A 310 12.54 38.64 -4.46
N ALA A 311 11.90 38.13 -5.52
CA ALA A 311 10.47 37.80 -5.49
C ALA A 311 10.20 36.65 -4.52
N LEU A 312 10.97 35.56 -4.60
CA LEU A 312 10.87 34.42 -3.70
C LEU A 312 11.19 34.83 -2.25
N GLN A 313 12.22 35.66 -2.02
CA GLN A 313 12.52 36.20 -0.69
C GLN A 313 11.32 36.91 -0.06
N ARG A 314 10.60 37.76 -0.82
CA ARG A 314 9.42 38.47 -0.32
C ARG A 314 8.28 37.51 0.02
N THR A 315 7.99 36.56 -0.87
CA THR A 315 6.98 35.52 -0.61
C THR A 315 7.29 34.74 0.67
N LEU A 316 8.55 34.31 0.86
CA LEU A 316 8.96 33.62 2.08
C LEU A 316 8.83 34.51 3.32
N GLN A 317 9.18 35.80 3.22
CA GLN A 317 9.03 36.74 4.33
C GLN A 317 7.56 36.93 4.71
N ASP A 318 6.66 37.05 3.75
CA ASP A 318 5.22 37.24 3.95
C ASP A 318 4.59 35.99 4.59
N ILE A 319 4.90 34.80 4.07
CA ILE A 319 4.46 33.52 4.66
C ILE A 319 4.97 33.41 6.10
N ILE A 320 6.27 33.59 6.32
CA ILE A 320 6.85 33.45 7.66
C ILE A 320 6.28 34.51 8.63
N GLN A 321 6.03 35.74 8.16
CA GLN A 321 5.39 36.77 8.96
C GLN A 321 3.94 36.43 9.29
N THR A 322 3.19 35.84 8.37
CA THR A 322 1.78 35.46 8.56
C THR A 322 1.65 34.32 9.57
N HIS A 323 2.41 33.23 9.38
CA HIS A 323 2.31 32.04 10.22
C HIS A 323 3.03 32.15 11.55
N PHE A 324 4.17 32.85 11.59
CA PHE A 324 5.00 32.94 12.79
C PHE A 324 5.01 34.33 13.44
N GLN A 325 4.20 35.28 12.93
CA GLN A 325 4.09 36.66 13.44
C GLN A 325 5.44 37.38 13.55
N GLN A 326 6.41 36.99 12.72
CA GLN A 326 7.79 37.48 12.77
C GLN A 326 8.38 37.54 11.38
N THR A 327 8.86 38.71 10.97
CA THR A 327 9.57 38.84 9.69
C THR A 327 11.00 38.30 9.80
N PRO A 328 11.39 37.29 9.00
CA PRO A 328 12.75 36.76 9.02
C PRO A 328 13.72 37.78 8.41
N ARG A 329 14.94 37.82 8.94
CA ARG A 329 16.01 38.64 8.37
C ARG A 329 16.61 37.93 7.16
N VAL A 330 16.74 38.65 6.05
CA VAL A 330 17.53 38.22 4.90
C VAL A 330 18.96 38.66 5.14
N GLU A 331 19.87 37.69 5.27
CA GLU A 331 21.29 37.96 5.39
C GLU A 331 21.92 37.99 4.00
N THR A 332 22.56 39.11 3.66
CA THR A 332 23.37 39.27 2.45
C THR A 332 24.82 39.46 2.87
N TYR A 333 25.72 38.70 2.26
CA TYR A 333 27.16 38.79 2.50
C TYR A 333 27.85 39.15 1.18
N GLU A 334 28.93 39.93 1.22
CA GLU A 334 29.73 40.20 0.02
C GLU A 334 30.21 38.87 -0.60
N ASN A 335 29.91 38.67 -1.89
CA ASN A 335 30.23 37.46 -2.68
C ASN A 335 29.55 36.15 -2.25
N ARG A 336 28.39 36.16 -1.57
CA ARG A 336 27.60 34.95 -1.30
C ARG A 336 26.12 35.15 -1.57
N SER A 337 25.44 34.06 -1.92
CA SER A 337 23.98 34.04 -2.08
C SER A 337 23.25 34.47 -0.80
N ALA A 338 22.13 35.17 -0.98
CA ALA A 338 21.29 35.64 0.11
C ALA A 338 20.64 34.47 0.85
N ARG A 339 20.47 34.62 2.16
CA ARG A 339 19.96 33.55 3.04
C ARG A 339 18.81 34.02 3.91
N VAL A 340 17.77 33.21 3.99
CA VAL A 340 16.67 33.35 4.95
C VAL A 340 16.89 32.34 6.06
N ARG A 341 16.95 32.80 7.32
CA ARG A 341 17.09 31.91 8.48
C ARG A 341 15.81 31.81 9.29
N LEU A 342 15.43 30.57 9.61
CA LEU A 342 14.43 30.25 10.62
C LEU A 342 15.11 29.74 11.88
N SER A 343 14.51 30.08 13.03
CA SER A 343 14.99 29.65 14.34
C SER A 343 14.73 28.17 14.59
N GLN A 344 15.39 27.64 15.63
CA GLN A 344 15.17 26.26 16.07
C GLN A 344 13.71 25.97 16.46
N ASN A 345 13.00 26.92 17.08
CA ASN A 345 11.60 26.71 17.47
C ASN A 345 10.70 26.53 16.24
N LYS A 346 10.93 27.33 15.19
CA LYS A 346 10.18 27.23 13.93
C LYS A 346 10.50 25.93 13.20
N GLY A 347 11.77 25.53 13.16
CA GLY A 347 12.12 24.25 12.55
C GLY A 347 11.64 23.04 13.35
N LYS A 348 11.50 23.13 14.69
CA LYS A 348 10.82 22.10 15.48
C LYS A 348 9.33 21.98 15.12
N ALA A 349 8.66 23.11 14.94
CA ALA A 349 7.25 23.13 14.52
C ALA A 349 7.06 22.57 13.10
N LEU A 350 7.99 22.83 12.19
CA LEU A 350 7.94 22.22 10.86
C LEU A 350 8.27 20.72 10.90
N ARG A 351 9.19 20.30 11.79
CA ARG A 351 9.48 18.87 12.05
C ARG A 351 8.27 18.12 12.57
N SER A 352 7.48 18.71 13.47
CA SER A 352 6.24 18.06 13.96
C SER A 352 5.15 17.95 12.90
N LEU A 353 5.27 18.69 11.79
CA LEU A 353 4.44 18.53 10.58
C LEU A 353 5.07 17.57 9.54
N GLY A 354 6.14 16.84 9.91
CA GLY A 354 6.80 15.84 9.09
C GLY A 354 8.00 16.33 8.28
N LEU A 355 8.49 17.56 8.46
CA LEU A 355 9.68 18.04 7.74
C LEU A 355 10.96 17.51 8.41
N GLU A 356 11.51 16.42 7.90
CA GLU A 356 12.69 15.78 8.50
C GLU A 356 14.03 16.45 8.18
N GLY A 357 15.00 16.21 9.05
CA GLY A 357 16.38 16.70 8.97
C GLY A 357 17.28 15.96 8.00
N ALA A 358 16.75 15.55 6.85
CA ALA A 358 17.41 14.57 5.98
C ALA A 358 18.54 15.16 5.10
N GLY A 359 19.57 14.35 4.84
CA GLY A 359 20.58 14.66 3.84
C GLY A 359 19.98 14.71 2.42
N ALA A 360 20.70 15.27 1.44
CA ALA A 360 20.15 15.48 0.09
C ALA A 360 19.64 14.21 -0.64
N HIS A 361 20.09 13.02 -0.23
CA HIS A 361 19.69 11.72 -0.78
C HIS A 361 18.57 11.04 0.01
N GLU A 362 18.33 11.47 1.25
CA GLU A 362 17.32 10.93 2.18
C GLU A 362 16.07 11.82 2.25
N LYS A 363 16.04 12.95 1.52
CA LYS A 363 14.90 13.85 1.50
C LYS A 363 13.65 13.10 1.02
N GLU A 364 12.52 13.39 1.62
CA GLU A 364 11.21 12.86 1.24
C GLU A 364 10.15 13.95 1.34
N VAL A 365 9.00 13.72 0.72
CA VAL A 365 7.82 14.58 0.94
C VAL A 365 7.41 14.44 2.40
N PRO A 366 7.22 15.55 3.14
CA PRO A 366 6.83 15.50 4.54
C PRO A 366 5.55 14.68 4.73
N SER A 367 5.52 13.78 5.72
CA SER A 367 4.35 12.94 6.00
C SER A 367 3.08 13.77 6.21
N GLY A 368 3.20 14.93 6.84
CA GLY A 368 2.08 15.86 7.00
C GLY A 368 1.54 16.40 5.68
N VAL A 369 2.39 16.59 4.66
CA VAL A 369 1.96 16.98 3.30
C VAL A 369 1.34 15.79 2.57
N LEU A 370 1.95 14.60 2.66
CA LEU A 370 1.42 13.39 2.04
C LEU A 370 0.00 13.06 2.52
N ARG A 371 -0.30 13.35 3.79
CA ARG A 371 -1.61 13.14 4.43
C ARG A 371 -2.57 14.34 4.36
N SER A 372 -2.26 15.34 3.54
CA SER A 372 -3.03 16.58 3.47
C SER A 372 -3.98 16.65 2.27
N PRO A 373 -4.97 17.57 2.31
CA PRO A 373 -5.83 17.85 1.17
C PRO A 373 -5.07 18.31 -0.07
N ARG A 374 -5.72 18.11 -1.22
CA ARG A 374 -5.26 18.47 -2.56
C ARG A 374 -4.57 19.84 -2.62
N GLU A 375 -5.18 20.88 -2.04
CA GLU A 375 -4.64 22.24 -2.13
C GLU A 375 -3.32 22.42 -1.37
N VAL A 376 -3.13 21.69 -0.27
CA VAL A 376 -1.91 21.73 0.55
C VAL A 376 -0.78 21.04 -0.19
N VAL A 377 -1.05 19.87 -0.79
CA VAL A 377 -0.10 19.16 -1.65
C VAL A 377 0.31 20.04 -2.85
N ILE A 378 -0.64 20.70 -3.50
CA ILE A 378 -0.35 21.65 -4.58
C ILE A 378 0.54 22.81 -4.08
N GLY A 379 0.24 23.37 -2.90
CA GLY A 379 1.06 24.41 -2.29
C GLY A 379 2.51 23.95 -2.09
N PHE A 380 2.71 22.73 -1.60
CA PHE A 380 4.03 22.11 -1.47
C PHE A 380 4.74 21.95 -2.81
N LEU A 381 4.06 21.37 -3.82
CA LEU A 381 4.62 21.20 -5.17
C LEU A 381 5.03 22.55 -5.78
N GLN A 382 4.19 23.59 -5.66
CA GLN A 382 4.54 24.94 -6.11
C GLN A 382 5.84 25.43 -5.48
N GLY A 383 6.02 25.24 -4.16
CA GLY A 383 7.22 25.65 -3.45
C GLY A 383 8.46 24.91 -3.92
N LEU A 384 8.34 23.59 -4.10
CA LEU A 384 9.42 22.73 -4.57
C LEU A 384 9.86 23.09 -6.00
N PHE A 385 8.91 23.32 -6.91
CA PHE A 385 9.18 23.69 -8.30
C PHE A 385 9.61 25.18 -8.44
N ASP A 386 9.22 26.06 -7.54
CA ASP A 386 9.73 27.45 -7.51
C ASP A 386 11.17 27.54 -7.00
N ALA A 387 11.59 26.64 -6.11
CA ALA A 387 12.99 26.49 -5.70
C ALA A 387 13.84 25.87 -6.82
N ASP A 388 13.71 24.55 -7.02
CA ASP A 388 14.61 23.77 -7.88
C ASP A 388 14.07 23.50 -9.29
N GLY A 389 12.80 23.79 -9.55
CA GLY A 389 12.15 23.52 -10.84
C GLY A 389 12.57 24.51 -11.93
N HIS A 390 12.61 24.04 -13.18
CA HIS A 390 12.92 24.82 -14.37
C HIS A 390 11.77 24.80 -15.37
N ALA A 391 11.19 25.97 -15.61
CA ALA A 391 10.25 26.20 -16.71
C ALA A 391 11.00 26.29 -18.05
N ARG A 392 11.00 25.19 -18.81
CA ARG A 392 11.63 25.11 -20.14
C ARG A 392 10.66 25.57 -21.21
N SER A 393 11.17 25.75 -22.42
CA SER A 393 10.34 26.09 -23.58
C SER A 393 9.54 24.91 -24.15
N ASP A 394 9.84 23.69 -23.70
CA ASP A 394 9.26 22.42 -24.16
C ASP A 394 8.58 21.62 -23.02
N GLY A 395 8.54 22.17 -21.81
CA GLY A 395 7.97 21.50 -20.64
C GLY A 395 8.46 22.07 -19.32
N VAL A 396 8.27 21.31 -18.24
CA VAL A 396 8.75 21.61 -16.90
C VAL A 396 9.72 20.51 -16.47
N GLU A 397 10.86 20.89 -15.90
CA GLU A 397 11.88 19.96 -15.41
C GLU A 397 12.14 20.21 -13.93
N TRP A 398 12.36 19.14 -13.17
CA TRP A 398 12.82 19.21 -11.77
C TRP A 398 13.75 18.04 -11.48
N GLY A 399 14.66 18.17 -10.52
CA GLY A 399 15.57 17.09 -10.19
C GLY A 399 16.06 17.12 -8.76
N THR A 400 16.49 15.96 -8.28
CA THR A 400 16.91 15.73 -6.89
C THR A 400 17.96 14.62 -6.82
N ARG A 401 18.65 14.50 -5.68
CA ARG A 401 19.50 13.33 -5.37
C ARG A 401 18.75 12.23 -4.63
N SER A 402 17.54 12.51 -4.13
CA SER A 402 16.72 11.52 -3.44
C SER A 402 15.83 10.76 -4.42
N GLU A 403 15.98 9.44 -4.45
CA GLU A 403 15.10 8.56 -5.22
C GLU A 403 13.67 8.59 -4.67
N ALA A 404 13.52 8.43 -3.35
CA ALA A 404 12.22 8.40 -2.67
C ALA A 404 11.41 9.68 -2.94
N LEU A 405 12.04 10.85 -2.83
CA LEU A 405 11.39 12.12 -3.16
C LEU A 405 10.97 12.15 -4.64
N SER A 406 11.84 11.71 -5.56
CA SER A 406 11.49 11.71 -6.99
C SER A 406 10.29 10.79 -7.30
N ARG A 407 10.20 9.63 -6.64
CA ARG A 407 9.09 8.66 -6.75
C ARG A 407 7.79 9.25 -6.18
N GLN A 408 7.84 9.82 -4.98
CA GLN A 408 6.68 10.47 -4.35
C GLN A 408 6.15 11.63 -5.19
N ILE A 409 7.00 12.52 -5.70
CA ILE A 409 6.58 13.63 -6.55
C ILE A 409 5.96 13.13 -7.86
N GLN A 410 6.53 12.09 -8.48
CA GLN A 410 5.97 11.47 -9.68
C GLN A 410 4.55 10.94 -9.42
N LEU A 411 4.32 10.24 -8.31
CA LEU A 411 3.01 9.71 -7.95
C LEU A 411 2.01 10.83 -7.62
N LEU A 412 2.41 11.86 -6.86
CA LEU A 412 1.54 13.00 -6.55
C LEU A 412 1.11 13.75 -7.83
N LEU A 413 2.00 13.90 -8.80
CA LEU A 413 1.67 14.47 -10.10
C LEU A 413 0.73 13.54 -10.90
N ALA A 414 0.99 12.23 -10.90
CA ALA A 414 0.11 11.27 -11.54
C ALA A 414 -1.31 11.31 -10.94
N ASN A 415 -1.43 11.44 -9.62
CA ASN A 415 -2.73 11.59 -8.94
C ASN A 415 -3.51 12.86 -9.37
N LEU A 416 -2.80 13.93 -9.75
CA LEU A 416 -3.37 15.15 -10.36
C LEU A 416 -3.64 15.02 -11.88
N GLY A 417 -3.40 13.83 -12.45
CA GLY A 417 -3.53 13.55 -13.87
C GLY A 417 -2.36 14.06 -14.71
N ILE A 418 -1.23 14.40 -14.10
CA ILE A 418 -0.04 14.93 -14.77
C ILE A 418 1.03 13.83 -14.83
N VAL A 419 1.29 13.29 -16.02
CA VAL A 419 2.31 12.25 -16.17
C VAL A 419 3.71 12.88 -16.26
N ALA A 420 4.55 12.59 -15.26
CA ALA A 420 5.95 12.99 -15.22
C ALA A 420 6.89 11.81 -15.56
N TYR A 421 7.87 12.05 -16.42
CA TYR A 421 8.89 11.07 -16.81
C TYR A 421 10.08 11.18 -15.86
N ARG A 422 10.35 10.12 -15.10
CA ARG A 422 11.48 10.00 -14.19
C ARG A 422 12.64 9.31 -14.88
N SER A 423 13.84 9.86 -14.74
CA SER A 423 15.07 9.28 -15.30
C SER A 423 16.23 9.45 -14.34
N GLU A 424 17.07 8.42 -14.25
CA GLU A 424 18.33 8.47 -13.50
C GLU A 424 19.46 9.03 -14.37
N LYS A 425 20.29 9.91 -13.81
CA LYS A 425 21.51 10.42 -14.45
C LYS A 425 22.66 10.47 -13.46
N MET A 426 23.86 10.13 -13.92
CA MET A 426 25.08 10.33 -13.13
C MET A 426 25.55 11.78 -13.23
N ARG A 427 25.60 12.50 -12.11
CA ARG A 427 26.18 13.85 -12.02
C ARG A 427 27.29 13.87 -10.97
N ALA A 428 28.50 14.22 -11.40
CA ALA A 428 29.69 14.27 -10.55
C ALA A 428 29.95 12.96 -9.76
N GLY A 429 29.65 11.81 -10.36
CA GLY A 429 29.87 10.48 -9.76
C GLY A 429 28.78 10.01 -8.79
N THR A 430 27.71 10.79 -8.60
CA THR A 430 26.56 10.41 -7.76
C THR A 430 25.28 10.35 -8.60
N PRO A 431 24.33 9.46 -8.25
CA PRO A 431 23.03 9.39 -8.91
C PRO A 431 22.23 10.68 -8.69
N PHE A 432 21.51 11.09 -9.72
CA PHE A 432 20.68 12.29 -9.76
C PHE A 432 19.42 12.01 -10.57
N TRP A 433 18.28 12.08 -9.92
CA TRP A 433 16.97 11.82 -10.49
C TRP A 433 16.40 13.08 -11.11
N GLN A 434 15.84 12.94 -12.31
CA GLN A 434 15.26 14.04 -13.05
C GLN A 434 13.84 13.69 -13.49
N LEU A 435 12.88 14.54 -13.09
CA LEU A 435 11.52 14.54 -13.56
C LEU A 435 11.36 15.53 -14.72
N PHE A 436 10.72 15.10 -15.79
CA PHE A 436 10.35 15.95 -16.91
C PHE A 436 8.86 15.82 -17.21
N ILE A 437 8.17 16.94 -17.37
CA ILE A 437 6.75 17.02 -17.73
C ILE A 437 6.71 17.73 -19.08
N GLY A 438 6.18 17.07 -20.11
CA GLY A 438 6.21 17.57 -21.48
C GLY A 438 4.83 17.87 -22.06
N SER A 439 4.80 18.56 -23.19
CA SER A 439 3.63 18.67 -24.07
C SER A 439 2.34 19.14 -23.34
N ARG A 440 1.26 18.34 -23.36
CA ARG A 440 -0.02 18.67 -22.73
C ARG A 440 -0.02 18.48 -21.23
N ASP A 441 0.71 17.49 -20.70
CA ASP A 441 0.86 17.30 -19.26
C ASP A 441 1.52 18.53 -18.63
N ALA A 442 2.43 19.18 -19.36
CA ALA A 442 3.05 20.43 -18.91
C ALA A 442 2.03 21.59 -18.87
N LEU A 443 1.12 21.69 -19.85
CA LEU A 443 0.04 22.68 -19.81
C LEU A 443 -0.91 22.41 -18.63
N GLN A 444 -1.25 21.14 -18.38
CA GLN A 444 -2.03 20.74 -17.21
C GLN A 444 -1.30 21.04 -15.90
N PHE A 445 0.02 20.87 -15.86
CA PHE A 445 0.84 21.31 -14.72
C PHE A 445 0.71 22.82 -14.50
N TYR A 446 0.81 23.64 -15.54
CA TYR A 446 0.66 25.11 -15.41
C TYR A 446 -0.72 25.55 -14.91
N ASP A 447 -1.77 24.82 -15.31
CA ASP A 447 -3.16 25.08 -14.92
C ASP A 447 -3.47 24.58 -13.50
N THR A 448 -2.99 23.39 -13.14
CA THR A 448 -3.32 22.72 -11.88
C THR A 448 -2.38 23.08 -10.74
N VAL A 449 -1.07 23.00 -10.97
CA VAL A 449 -0.03 23.28 -9.97
C VAL A 449 0.48 24.70 -10.13
N GLY A 450 1.00 25.02 -11.31
CA GLY A 450 1.58 26.33 -11.65
C GLY A 450 2.80 26.69 -10.81
N PHE A 451 3.20 27.95 -10.93
CA PHE A 451 4.30 28.57 -10.22
C PHE A 451 3.78 29.83 -9.53
N ARG A 452 4.22 30.11 -8.30
CA ARG A 452 3.94 31.41 -7.67
C ARG A 452 4.88 32.48 -8.20
N LEU A 453 6.06 32.09 -8.69
CA LEU A 453 6.97 33.01 -9.37
C LEU A 453 6.45 33.36 -10.76
N LYS A 454 6.02 34.61 -10.91
CA LYS A 454 5.49 35.15 -12.17
C LYS A 454 6.39 34.87 -13.39
N ARG A 455 7.71 35.03 -13.25
CA ARG A 455 8.67 34.75 -14.34
C ARG A 455 8.60 33.30 -14.85
N LYS A 456 8.33 32.33 -13.97
CA LYS A 456 8.17 30.91 -14.34
C LYS A 456 6.76 30.66 -14.91
N GLN A 457 5.73 31.25 -14.30
CA GLN A 457 4.34 31.12 -14.74
C GLN A 457 4.10 31.70 -16.14
N ASP A 458 4.66 32.88 -16.43
CA ASP A 458 4.50 33.58 -17.73
C ASP A 458 5.07 32.75 -18.92
N ARG A 459 5.86 31.70 -18.67
CA ARG A 459 6.36 30.81 -19.74
C ARG A 459 5.30 29.87 -20.32
N VAL A 460 4.12 29.78 -19.70
CA VAL A 460 3.00 28.99 -20.23
C VAL A 460 2.58 29.46 -21.63
N ASP A 461 2.70 30.77 -21.92
CA ASP A 461 2.35 31.35 -23.22
C ASP A 461 3.28 30.80 -24.32
N GLU A 462 4.60 30.84 -24.07
CA GLU A 462 5.61 30.30 -24.97
C GLU A 462 5.43 28.79 -25.20
N LEU A 463 5.08 28.06 -24.14
CA LEU A 463 4.79 26.62 -24.22
C LEU A 463 3.51 26.37 -25.03
N SER A 464 2.43 27.11 -24.79
CA SER A 464 1.14 26.94 -25.48
C SER A 464 1.25 27.19 -26.98
N GLU A 465 2.09 28.14 -27.41
CA GLU A 465 2.35 28.40 -28.83
C GLU A 465 3.06 27.24 -29.52
N ARG A 466 3.94 26.54 -28.80
CA ARG A 466 4.79 25.43 -29.28
C ARG A 466 4.12 24.06 -29.14
N SER A 467 3.39 23.84 -28.06
CA SER A 467 2.66 22.61 -27.72
C SER A 467 1.39 22.49 -28.56
N ARG A 468 1.56 22.31 -29.87
CA ARG A 468 0.49 21.90 -30.80
C ARG A 468 0.35 20.38 -30.92
N GLY A 469 1.18 19.63 -30.17
CA GLY A 469 1.26 18.18 -30.17
C GLY A 469 0.45 17.54 -29.03
N TRP A 470 0.23 16.24 -29.14
CA TRP A 470 -0.38 15.39 -28.12
C TRP A 470 0.68 14.95 -27.10
N SER A 471 0.23 14.56 -25.91
CA SER A 471 1.09 13.92 -24.91
C SER A 471 1.17 12.42 -25.12
N ARG A 472 2.33 11.82 -24.78
CA ARG A 472 2.49 10.36 -24.82
C ARG A 472 1.55 9.66 -23.83
N SER A 473 1.16 10.34 -22.75
CA SER A 473 0.16 9.88 -21.78
C SER A 473 -1.23 9.64 -22.38
N GLU A 474 -1.52 10.22 -23.55
CA GLU A 474 -2.79 10.03 -24.25
C GLU A 474 -2.79 8.84 -25.21
N LEU A 475 -1.64 8.19 -25.45
CA LEU A 475 -1.55 7.07 -26.39
C LEU A 475 -2.31 5.84 -25.88
N VAL A 476 -3.02 5.18 -26.78
CA VAL A 476 -3.75 3.94 -26.48
C VAL A 476 -3.20 2.81 -27.35
N PRO A 477 -2.52 1.80 -26.77
CA PRO A 477 -2.02 0.65 -27.51
C PRO A 477 -3.18 -0.16 -28.11
N HIS A 478 -2.92 -0.94 -29.16
CA HIS A 478 -3.88 -1.78 -29.90
C HIS A 478 -5.08 -1.08 -30.57
N ALA A 479 -5.31 0.22 -30.30
CA ALA A 479 -6.46 0.96 -30.81
C ALA A 479 -6.57 1.05 -32.34
N ASN A 480 -5.46 0.97 -33.08
CA ASN A 480 -5.51 1.00 -34.55
C ASN A 480 -6.25 -0.22 -35.12
N ASP A 481 -6.02 -1.40 -34.56
CA ASP A 481 -6.63 -2.64 -35.03
C ASP A 481 -8.15 -2.65 -34.78
N LEU A 482 -8.54 -2.25 -33.56
CA LEU A 482 -9.94 -2.11 -33.17
C LEU A 482 -10.69 -1.10 -34.05
N MET A 483 -10.12 0.09 -34.24
CA MET A 483 -10.73 1.11 -35.12
C MET A 483 -10.81 0.67 -36.59
N HIS A 484 -9.86 -0.14 -37.06
CA HIS A 484 -9.91 -0.69 -38.41
C HIS A 484 -11.05 -1.68 -38.57
N ALA A 485 -11.20 -2.61 -37.62
CA ALA A 485 -12.29 -3.59 -37.60
C ALA A 485 -13.66 -2.91 -37.58
N LEU A 486 -13.85 -1.91 -36.71
CA LEU A 486 -15.09 -1.12 -36.64
C LEU A 486 -15.42 -0.42 -37.97
N LEU A 487 -14.41 0.16 -38.62
CA LEU A 487 -14.59 0.82 -39.92
C LEU A 487 -15.03 -0.16 -41.00
N GLU A 488 -14.48 -1.38 -41.01
CA GLU A 488 -14.83 -2.42 -41.98
C GLU A 488 -16.25 -2.97 -41.75
N LYS A 489 -16.61 -3.29 -40.51
CA LYS A 489 -17.93 -3.82 -40.16
C LYS A 489 -19.08 -2.86 -40.46
N THR A 490 -18.82 -1.55 -40.33
CA THR A 490 -19.85 -0.52 -40.58
C THR A 490 -19.83 0.08 -41.99
N THR A 491 -19.06 -0.51 -42.91
CA THR A 491 -19.05 -0.13 -44.33
C THR A 491 -20.45 -0.32 -44.95
N PRO A 492 -20.93 0.55 -45.87
CA PRO A 492 -20.21 1.57 -46.64
C PRO A 492 -20.12 2.97 -46.02
N HIS A 493 -18.92 3.56 -46.10
CA HIS A 493 -18.64 4.92 -45.67
C HIS A 493 -18.27 5.86 -46.82
N SER A 494 -18.41 7.17 -46.59
CA SER A 494 -17.96 8.18 -47.56
C SER A 494 -16.44 8.18 -47.74
N ARG A 495 -15.94 8.68 -48.88
CA ARG A 495 -14.49 8.82 -49.13
C ARG A 495 -13.79 9.69 -48.08
N SER A 496 -14.48 10.69 -47.53
CA SER A 496 -13.93 11.54 -46.47
C SER A 496 -13.72 10.80 -45.16
N VAL A 497 -14.62 9.88 -44.79
CA VAL A 497 -14.46 9.02 -43.60
C VAL A 497 -13.30 8.07 -43.82
N HIS A 498 -13.21 7.38 -44.97
CA HIS A 498 -12.06 6.51 -45.24
C HIS A 498 -10.71 7.25 -45.25
N ARG A 499 -10.67 8.50 -45.74
CA ARG A 499 -9.46 9.34 -45.65
C ARG A 499 -9.12 9.69 -44.20
N ALA A 500 -10.11 9.93 -43.33
CA ALA A 500 -9.87 10.23 -41.93
C ALA A 500 -9.19 9.06 -41.18
N PHE A 501 -9.47 7.82 -41.59
CA PHE A 501 -8.90 6.58 -41.04
C PHE A 501 -7.64 6.10 -41.77
N GLU A 502 -7.09 6.85 -42.72
CA GLU A 502 -5.95 6.38 -43.54
C GLU A 502 -4.71 6.01 -42.69
N HIS A 503 -4.42 6.80 -41.65
CA HIS A 503 -3.35 6.50 -40.67
C HIS A 503 -3.63 5.23 -39.83
N VAL A 504 -4.91 5.02 -39.47
CA VAL A 504 -5.34 3.82 -38.74
C VAL A 504 -5.08 2.58 -39.59
N LYS A 505 -5.45 2.63 -40.88
CA LYS A 505 -5.21 1.55 -41.86
C LYS A 505 -3.73 1.25 -42.09
N GLN A 506 -2.89 2.28 -42.08
CA GLN A 506 -1.45 2.14 -42.32
C GLN A 506 -0.66 1.74 -41.07
N LYS A 507 -1.29 1.77 -39.87
CA LYS A 507 -0.67 1.54 -38.56
C LYS A 507 0.62 2.37 -38.36
N ASP A 508 0.67 3.57 -38.92
CA ASP A 508 1.89 4.38 -38.94
C ASP A 508 2.16 5.07 -37.59
N ARG A 509 1.13 5.24 -36.76
CA ARG A 509 1.21 5.89 -35.43
C ARG A 509 0.17 5.33 -34.47
N THR A 510 0.53 5.21 -33.19
CA THR A 510 -0.43 4.94 -32.12
C THR A 510 -1.37 6.15 -31.93
N PRO A 511 -2.69 5.96 -31.89
CA PRO A 511 -3.66 7.05 -31.76
C PRO A 511 -3.79 7.49 -30.30
N THR A 512 -4.27 8.73 -30.11
CA THR A 512 -4.55 9.28 -28.78
C THR A 512 -6.02 9.11 -28.42
N ARG A 513 -6.36 9.09 -27.12
CA ARG A 513 -7.77 9.05 -26.64
C ARG A 513 -8.66 10.07 -27.37
N GLN A 514 -8.22 11.32 -27.49
CA GLN A 514 -8.98 12.36 -28.19
C GLN A 514 -9.17 12.07 -29.68
N LYS A 515 -8.14 11.53 -30.36
CA LYS A 515 -8.26 11.16 -31.78
C LYS A 515 -9.19 9.97 -31.97
N ILE A 516 -9.16 9.00 -31.07
CA ILE A 516 -10.07 7.84 -31.08
C ILE A 516 -11.51 8.32 -31.02
N GLN A 517 -11.86 9.15 -30.02
CA GLN A 517 -13.21 9.71 -29.89
C GLN A 517 -13.63 10.50 -31.13
N GLY A 518 -12.75 11.37 -31.65
CA GLY A 518 -13.02 12.14 -32.87
C GLY A 518 -13.10 11.31 -34.17
N ARG A 519 -12.69 10.04 -34.14
CA ARG A 519 -12.85 9.09 -35.25
C ARG A 519 -14.11 8.26 -35.10
N LEU A 520 -14.40 7.79 -33.89
CA LEU A 520 -15.64 7.10 -33.55
C LEU A 520 -16.86 7.98 -33.86
N SER A 521 -16.79 9.30 -33.62
CA SER A 521 -17.86 10.24 -33.95
C SER A 521 -18.14 10.39 -35.46
N LEU A 522 -17.30 9.84 -36.34
CA LEU A 522 -17.50 9.83 -37.79
C LEU A 522 -18.18 8.55 -38.28
N LEU A 523 -18.31 7.54 -37.42
CA LEU A 523 -18.97 6.27 -37.69
C LEU A 523 -20.44 6.36 -37.25
N PRO A 524 -21.33 5.54 -37.82
CA PRO A 524 -22.73 5.45 -37.39
C PRO A 524 -22.82 4.91 -35.96
N ASP A 525 -23.87 5.31 -35.23
CA ASP A 525 -24.06 4.91 -33.83
C ASP A 525 -24.13 3.39 -33.62
N THR A 526 -24.44 2.62 -34.66
CA THR A 526 -24.44 1.15 -34.65
C THR A 526 -23.08 0.52 -34.33
N VAL A 527 -21.97 1.27 -34.37
CA VAL A 527 -20.67 0.77 -33.88
C VAL A 527 -20.69 0.46 -32.39
N GLN A 528 -21.59 1.06 -31.63
CA GLN A 528 -21.64 0.90 -30.18
C GLN A 528 -22.04 -0.53 -29.76
N ASP A 529 -22.71 -1.26 -30.66
CA ASP A 529 -23.13 -2.64 -30.45
C ASP A 529 -22.01 -3.66 -30.75
N GLU A 530 -20.85 -3.20 -31.24
CA GLU A 530 -19.73 -4.07 -31.64
C GLU A 530 -18.74 -4.29 -30.46
N PRO A 531 -18.25 -5.54 -30.25
CA PRO A 531 -17.27 -5.85 -29.19
C PRO A 531 -15.99 -5.01 -29.26
N GLU A 532 -15.52 -4.64 -30.45
CA GLU A 532 -14.33 -3.81 -30.62
C GLU A 532 -14.54 -2.38 -30.10
N TYR A 533 -15.78 -1.87 -30.10
CA TYR A 533 -16.10 -0.58 -29.51
C TYR A 533 -16.02 -0.65 -27.99
N GLU A 534 -16.58 -1.70 -27.37
CA GLU A 534 -16.48 -1.93 -25.92
C GLU A 534 -15.01 -2.07 -25.48
N THR A 535 -14.24 -2.89 -26.20
CA THR A 535 -12.80 -3.09 -25.97
C THR A 535 -12.03 -1.77 -26.03
N LEU A 536 -12.33 -0.94 -27.03
CA LEU A 536 -11.71 0.36 -27.21
C LEU A 536 -12.10 1.35 -26.11
N GLN A 537 -13.34 1.30 -25.62
CA GLN A 537 -13.77 2.09 -24.46
C GLN A 537 -13.00 1.69 -23.20
N ALA A 538 -12.85 0.39 -22.93
CA ALA A 538 -12.09 -0.13 -21.81
C ALA A 538 -10.60 0.30 -21.85
N LEU A 539 -9.98 0.35 -23.04
CA LEU A 539 -8.61 0.84 -23.22
C LEU A 539 -8.49 2.39 -23.18
N THR A 540 -9.57 3.13 -23.37
CA THR A 540 -9.55 4.62 -23.42
C THR A 540 -9.95 5.27 -22.10
N ARG A 541 -10.01 4.50 -21.02
CA ARG A 541 -10.26 4.99 -19.66
C ARG A 541 -9.42 6.24 -19.32
N PRO A 542 -10.03 7.31 -18.77
CA PRO A 542 -9.33 8.57 -18.50
C PRO A 542 -8.39 8.47 -17.29
N ASP A 543 -8.66 7.54 -16.38
CA ASP A 543 -7.92 7.30 -15.16
C ASP A 543 -6.71 6.36 -15.33
N VAL A 544 -6.52 5.83 -16.53
CA VAL A 544 -5.44 4.89 -16.85
C VAL A 544 -4.46 5.51 -17.84
N PHE A 545 -3.19 5.52 -17.52
CA PHE A 545 -2.07 5.80 -18.42
C PHE A 545 -1.38 4.48 -18.80
N TRP A 546 -1.38 4.12 -20.08
CA TRP A 546 -0.68 2.92 -20.58
C TRP A 546 0.80 3.20 -20.78
N ASP A 547 1.63 2.65 -19.90
CA ASP A 547 3.08 2.86 -19.93
C ASP A 547 3.80 1.58 -20.35
N PRO A 548 4.70 1.61 -21.35
CA PRO A 548 5.44 0.42 -21.75
C PRO A 548 6.40 -0.03 -20.65
N VAL A 549 6.55 -1.34 -20.48
CA VAL A 549 7.59 -1.93 -19.62
C VAL A 549 8.96 -1.61 -20.21
N ALA A 550 9.89 -1.13 -19.37
CA ALA A 550 11.27 -0.84 -19.77
C ALA A 550 12.22 -1.95 -19.32
N GLU A 551 12.09 -2.39 -18.07
CA GLU A 551 13.00 -3.32 -17.44
C GLU A 551 12.26 -4.17 -16.41
N VAL A 552 12.70 -5.42 -16.26
CA VAL A 552 12.19 -6.38 -15.28
C VAL A 552 13.39 -7.06 -14.65
N GLU A 553 13.50 -6.98 -13.32
CA GLU A 553 14.61 -7.51 -12.53
C GLU A 553 14.09 -8.52 -11.50
N GLU A 554 14.92 -9.51 -11.19
CA GLU A 554 14.67 -10.42 -10.06
C GLU A 554 15.23 -9.81 -8.78
N SER A 555 14.50 -9.93 -7.68
CA SER A 555 14.87 -9.43 -6.36
C SER A 555 14.29 -10.33 -5.25
N GLU A 556 14.53 -10.01 -3.98
CA GLU A 556 13.86 -10.62 -2.83
C GLU A 556 13.50 -9.53 -1.81
N ALA A 557 12.28 -9.58 -1.29
CA ALA A 557 11.80 -8.59 -0.32
C ALA A 557 10.63 -9.13 0.52
N GLU A 558 10.31 -8.43 1.60
CA GLU A 558 9.08 -8.68 2.36
C GLU A 558 7.88 -8.12 1.61
N THR A 559 6.86 -8.96 1.40
CA THR A 559 5.70 -8.58 0.61
C THR A 559 4.36 -8.79 1.34
N TYR A 560 3.42 -7.89 1.05
CA TYR A 560 2.12 -7.74 1.68
C TYR A 560 1.02 -7.60 0.62
N ASP A 561 -0.23 -7.79 1.00
CA ASP A 561 -1.36 -7.66 0.08
C ASP A 561 -2.62 -7.13 0.78
N PHE A 562 -3.41 -6.33 0.06
CA PHE A 562 -4.74 -5.94 0.53
C PHE A 562 -5.78 -6.91 0.00
N VAL A 563 -6.68 -7.31 0.90
CA VAL A 563 -7.96 -7.89 0.49
C VAL A 563 -8.92 -6.74 0.23
N VAL A 564 -9.14 -6.44 -1.05
CA VAL A 564 -10.16 -5.49 -1.50
C VAL A 564 -11.37 -6.29 -1.93
N PRO A 565 -12.48 -6.28 -1.19
CA PRO A 565 -13.60 -7.13 -1.53
C PRO A 565 -14.16 -6.82 -2.94
N GLY A 566 -14.21 -5.57 -3.40
CA GLY A 566 -14.97 -5.23 -4.60
C GLY A 566 -14.41 -5.77 -5.88
N THR A 567 -13.55 -4.96 -6.48
CA THR A 567 -12.89 -5.30 -7.74
C THR A 567 -11.72 -6.26 -7.55
N HIS A 568 -11.42 -6.64 -6.30
CA HIS A 568 -10.23 -7.42 -5.95
C HIS A 568 -8.94 -6.75 -6.41
N SER A 569 -8.96 -5.42 -6.56
CA SER A 569 -7.87 -4.65 -7.14
C SER A 569 -7.58 -3.35 -6.39
N PHE A 570 -6.34 -2.91 -6.47
CA PHE A 570 -5.90 -1.63 -5.91
C PHE A 570 -4.70 -1.06 -6.68
N VAL A 571 -4.51 0.25 -6.58
CA VAL A 571 -3.38 0.97 -7.17
C VAL A 571 -2.25 1.14 -6.14
N ALA A 572 -1.07 0.62 -6.46
CA ALA A 572 0.14 0.77 -5.66
C ALA A 572 1.35 1.11 -6.54
N ASN A 573 2.15 2.10 -6.11
CA ASN A 573 3.21 2.73 -6.92
C ASN A 573 2.76 3.13 -8.34
N GLY A 574 1.46 3.40 -8.49
CA GLY A 574 0.82 3.70 -9.77
C GLY A 574 0.25 2.49 -10.52
N PHE A 575 0.61 1.25 -10.21
CA PHE A 575 0.13 0.06 -10.93
C PHE A 575 -1.18 -0.48 -10.37
N TYR A 576 -2.09 -0.97 -11.23
CA TYR A 576 -3.27 -1.75 -10.82
C TYR A 576 -2.91 -3.23 -10.54
N ASN A 577 -3.39 -3.80 -9.44
CA ASN A 577 -3.05 -5.14 -8.87
C ASN A 577 -4.30 -6.08 -8.70
N HIS A 578 -4.22 -7.43 -8.59
CA HIS A 578 -5.41 -8.35 -8.45
C HIS A 578 -5.25 -9.70 -7.65
N ASN A 579 -6.30 -10.24 -6.99
CA ASN A 579 -6.30 -11.47 -6.12
C ASN A 579 -7.20 -12.67 -6.64
N THR A 580 -6.85 -14.01 -6.54
CA THR A 580 -7.69 -15.30 -6.74
C THR A 580 -7.12 -16.49 -7.61
N THR A 581 -7.41 -17.82 -7.32
CA THR A 581 -6.96 -19.05 -8.10
C THR A 581 -7.93 -20.25 -8.42
N LEU A 582 -8.72 -20.92 -7.54
CA LEU A 582 -9.50 -22.16 -7.94
C LEU A 582 -10.69 -21.90 -8.87
N ALA A 583 -11.40 -20.78 -8.68
CA ALA A 583 -12.49 -20.39 -9.57
C ALA A 583 -12.03 -20.32 -11.04
N HIS A 584 -10.75 -19.99 -11.27
CA HIS A 584 -10.14 -20.01 -12.59
C HIS A 584 -9.94 -21.42 -13.16
N ILE A 585 -9.66 -22.45 -12.34
CA ILE A 585 -9.58 -23.85 -12.82
C ILE A 585 -10.96 -24.32 -13.30
N ILE A 586 -12.02 -24.01 -12.54
CA ILE A 586 -13.40 -24.36 -12.93
C ILE A 586 -13.77 -23.67 -14.24
N ALA A 587 -13.48 -22.37 -14.36
CA ALA A 587 -13.72 -21.62 -15.59
C ALA A 587 -12.95 -22.20 -16.78
N ASN A 588 -11.68 -22.58 -16.59
CA ASN A 588 -10.84 -23.15 -17.65
C ASN A 588 -11.34 -24.53 -18.13
N GLU A 589 -11.70 -25.43 -17.21
CA GLU A 589 -12.25 -26.77 -17.53
C GLU A 589 -13.62 -26.69 -18.21
N MET A 590 -14.43 -25.69 -17.85
CA MET A 590 -15.73 -25.45 -18.46
C MET A 590 -15.67 -24.62 -19.75
N GLY A 591 -14.51 -24.04 -20.09
CA GLY A 591 -14.37 -23.11 -21.21
C GLY A 591 -15.21 -21.83 -21.05
N ALA A 592 -15.48 -21.43 -19.81
CA ALA A 592 -16.39 -20.36 -19.45
C ALA A 592 -15.63 -19.06 -19.14
N ARG A 593 -16.23 -17.91 -19.47
CA ARG A 593 -15.75 -16.60 -19.02
C ARG A 593 -16.09 -16.41 -17.55
N ILE A 594 -15.12 -15.98 -16.75
CA ILE A 594 -15.30 -15.71 -15.31
C ILE A 594 -15.52 -14.22 -15.06
N ARG A 595 -16.56 -13.88 -14.29
CA ARG A 595 -16.77 -12.56 -13.68
C ARG A 595 -16.59 -12.68 -12.17
N THR A 596 -15.81 -11.79 -11.57
CA THR A 596 -15.45 -11.83 -10.14
C THR A 596 -16.11 -10.68 -9.37
N SER A 597 -16.53 -10.94 -8.14
CA SER A 597 -17.09 -9.96 -7.19
C SER A 597 -16.88 -10.48 -5.76
N SER A 598 -17.42 -9.79 -4.74
CA SER A 598 -17.44 -10.30 -3.36
C SER A 598 -18.73 -9.96 -2.62
N GLY A 599 -18.95 -10.68 -1.53
CA GLY A 599 -20.06 -10.45 -0.61
C GLY A 599 -20.17 -9.01 -0.12
N PRO A 600 -19.10 -8.38 0.42
CA PRO A 600 -19.17 -7.02 0.95
C PRO A 600 -19.51 -5.94 -0.07
N VAL A 601 -19.20 -6.13 -1.35
CA VAL A 601 -19.47 -5.10 -2.38
C VAL A 601 -20.87 -5.15 -2.95
N LEU A 602 -21.54 -6.28 -2.78
CA LEU A 602 -22.91 -6.46 -3.19
C LEU A 602 -23.84 -6.11 -2.01
N GLU A 603 -23.94 -4.82 -1.70
CA GLU A 603 -24.74 -4.33 -0.57
C GLU A 603 -26.22 -4.13 -0.92
N LYS A 604 -26.51 -3.64 -2.14
CA LYS A 604 -27.87 -3.27 -2.57
C LYS A 604 -28.39 -4.17 -3.69
N PRO A 605 -29.72 -4.35 -3.82
CA PRO A 605 -30.32 -5.10 -4.91
C PRO A 605 -29.93 -4.63 -6.32
N ALA A 606 -29.63 -3.34 -6.49
CA ALA A 606 -29.20 -2.79 -7.76
C ALA A 606 -27.82 -3.31 -8.20
N ASP A 607 -26.90 -3.51 -7.24
CA ASP A 607 -25.52 -3.92 -7.50
C ASP A 607 -25.51 -5.35 -8.05
N ILE A 608 -26.24 -6.25 -7.38
CA ILE A 608 -26.38 -7.64 -7.84
C ILE A 608 -27.18 -7.73 -9.14
N ALA A 609 -28.25 -6.94 -9.30
CA ALA A 609 -29.03 -6.95 -10.53
C ALA A 609 -28.16 -6.56 -11.74
N GLY A 610 -27.30 -5.53 -11.60
CA GLY A 610 -26.39 -5.10 -12.65
C GLY A 610 -25.37 -6.19 -13.04
N VAL A 611 -24.80 -6.89 -12.06
CA VAL A 611 -23.86 -8.01 -12.33
C VAL A 611 -24.58 -9.14 -13.05
N LEU A 612 -25.75 -9.55 -12.56
CA LEU A 612 -26.51 -10.68 -13.10
C LEU A 612 -27.03 -10.42 -14.52
N THR A 613 -27.53 -9.21 -14.81
CA THR A 613 -28.05 -8.89 -16.15
C THR A 613 -26.97 -8.81 -17.24
N ASN A 614 -25.70 -8.73 -16.85
CA ASN A 614 -24.56 -8.66 -17.76
C ASN A 614 -23.90 -10.03 -18.01
N LEU A 615 -24.41 -11.10 -17.39
CA LEU A 615 -23.92 -12.45 -17.64
C LEU A 615 -24.38 -12.94 -19.01
N GLU A 616 -23.55 -13.74 -19.66
CA GLU A 616 -23.91 -14.50 -20.85
C GLU A 616 -24.17 -15.98 -20.51
N GLU A 617 -24.77 -16.71 -21.45
CA GLU A 617 -25.04 -18.14 -21.26
C GLU A 617 -23.72 -18.92 -21.14
N GLY A 618 -23.55 -19.63 -20.02
CA GLY A 618 -22.32 -20.36 -19.73
C GLY A 618 -21.31 -19.60 -18.86
N ASP A 619 -21.54 -18.31 -18.56
CA ASP A 619 -20.63 -17.53 -17.72
C ASP A 619 -20.54 -18.06 -16.29
N LEU A 620 -19.38 -17.83 -15.68
CA LEU A 620 -19.11 -18.16 -14.28
C LEU A 620 -19.05 -16.88 -13.45
N LEU A 621 -19.95 -16.72 -12.47
CA LEU A 621 -19.94 -15.62 -11.51
C LEU A 621 -19.28 -16.06 -10.20
N PHE A 622 -18.06 -15.58 -9.94
CA PHE A 622 -17.35 -15.82 -8.69
C PHE A 622 -17.65 -14.73 -7.66
N ILE A 623 -18.10 -15.12 -6.47
CA ILE A 623 -18.34 -14.23 -5.33
C ILE A 623 -17.48 -14.71 -4.16
N ASP A 624 -16.41 -13.98 -3.86
CA ASP A 624 -15.61 -14.25 -2.66
C ASP A 624 -16.28 -13.68 -1.40
N GLU A 625 -15.93 -14.21 -0.23
CA GLU A 625 -16.57 -13.87 1.05
C GLU A 625 -18.10 -13.86 0.97
N ILE A 626 -18.70 -14.82 0.26
CA ILE A 626 -20.15 -14.81 -0.03
C ILE A 626 -21.03 -14.77 1.22
N HIS A 627 -20.49 -15.18 2.37
CA HIS A 627 -21.14 -15.12 3.67
C HIS A 627 -21.36 -13.69 4.22
N ARG A 628 -20.79 -12.66 3.57
CA ARG A 628 -20.93 -11.25 3.95
C ARG A 628 -21.97 -10.48 3.15
N LEU A 629 -22.72 -11.17 2.27
CA LEU A 629 -23.84 -10.57 1.56
C LEU A 629 -24.91 -10.04 2.52
N SER A 630 -25.56 -8.94 2.15
CA SER A 630 -26.71 -8.44 2.89
C SER A 630 -27.90 -9.39 2.71
N SER A 631 -28.74 -9.56 3.73
CA SER A 631 -29.91 -10.45 3.66
C SER A 631 -30.88 -10.08 2.54
N VAL A 632 -30.95 -8.79 2.18
CA VAL A 632 -31.78 -8.31 1.06
C VAL A 632 -31.18 -8.76 -0.28
N VAL A 633 -29.85 -8.70 -0.45
CA VAL A 633 -29.19 -9.17 -1.67
C VAL A 633 -29.24 -10.69 -1.79
N GLU A 634 -29.13 -11.42 -0.68
CA GLU A 634 -29.33 -12.88 -0.67
C GLU A 634 -30.73 -13.25 -1.21
N GLU A 635 -31.77 -12.51 -0.85
CA GLU A 635 -33.14 -12.75 -1.34
C GLU A 635 -33.26 -12.63 -2.87
N TYR A 636 -32.51 -11.70 -3.48
CA TYR A 636 -32.46 -11.55 -4.94
C TYR A 636 -31.70 -12.70 -5.61
N LEU A 637 -30.65 -13.20 -4.95
CA LEU A 637 -29.90 -14.36 -5.44
C LEU A 637 -30.73 -15.64 -5.43
N TYR A 638 -31.72 -15.76 -4.54
CA TYR A 638 -32.54 -16.97 -4.46
C TYR A 638 -33.24 -17.31 -5.78
N SER A 639 -33.94 -16.32 -6.36
CA SER A 639 -34.62 -16.49 -7.64
C SER A 639 -33.63 -16.58 -8.81
N ALA A 640 -32.51 -15.86 -8.73
CA ALA A 640 -31.49 -15.87 -9.76
C ALA A 640 -30.84 -17.25 -9.92
N MET A 641 -30.61 -17.94 -8.79
CA MET A 641 -29.98 -19.26 -8.75
C MET A 641 -30.95 -20.40 -9.05
N GLU A 642 -32.22 -20.27 -8.68
CA GLU A 642 -33.22 -21.34 -8.86
C GLU A 642 -33.90 -21.30 -10.23
N ASP A 643 -34.35 -20.11 -10.63
CA ASP A 643 -35.23 -19.93 -11.79
C ASP A 643 -34.56 -19.14 -12.92
N TYR A 644 -33.30 -18.74 -12.76
CA TYR A 644 -32.60 -17.78 -13.65
C TYR A 644 -33.45 -16.53 -13.89
N ARG A 645 -34.03 -15.99 -12.80
CA ARG A 645 -34.90 -14.82 -12.85
C ARG A 645 -34.65 -13.89 -11.68
N ILE A 646 -34.81 -12.59 -11.91
CA ILE A 646 -34.78 -11.60 -10.82
C ILE A 646 -36.02 -10.72 -10.86
N ASP A 647 -36.56 -10.43 -9.67
CA ASP A 647 -37.75 -9.60 -9.49
C ASP A 647 -37.34 -8.20 -9.00
N ILE A 648 -37.31 -7.23 -9.91
CA ILE A 648 -36.93 -5.85 -9.59
C ILE A 648 -38.18 -5.03 -9.26
N VAL A 649 -38.22 -4.44 -8.06
CA VAL A 649 -39.30 -3.51 -7.67
C VAL A 649 -38.96 -2.12 -8.18
N ILE A 650 -39.82 -1.59 -9.06
CA ILE A 650 -39.73 -0.23 -9.62
C ILE A 650 -40.76 0.65 -8.91
N ASP A 651 -40.33 1.86 -8.51
CA ASP A 651 -41.05 2.84 -7.69
C ASP A 651 -41.18 2.48 -6.19
N GLN A 652 -41.38 3.50 -5.35
CA GLN A 652 -41.66 3.35 -3.92
C GLN A 652 -43.12 3.69 -3.58
N GLY A 653 -43.72 2.95 -2.65
CA GLY A 653 -45.07 3.19 -2.12
C GLY A 653 -46.14 2.24 -2.69
N PRO A 654 -47.44 2.52 -2.45
CA PRO A 654 -48.55 1.60 -2.78
C PRO A 654 -48.78 1.35 -4.28
N ASN A 655 -48.05 2.05 -5.16
CA ASN A 655 -48.09 1.88 -6.62
C ASN A 655 -46.83 1.20 -7.18
N ALA A 656 -45.93 0.69 -6.32
CA ALA A 656 -44.73 -0.01 -6.75
C ALA A 656 -45.07 -1.20 -7.66
N ARG A 657 -44.29 -1.37 -8.72
CA ARG A 657 -44.50 -2.42 -9.74
C ARG A 657 -43.29 -3.33 -9.76
N THR A 658 -43.51 -4.63 -9.61
CA THR A 658 -42.44 -5.63 -9.77
C THR A 658 -42.30 -5.98 -11.24
N VAL A 659 -41.08 -5.88 -11.78
CA VAL A 659 -40.71 -6.32 -13.12
C VAL A 659 -39.81 -7.53 -12.98
N GLN A 660 -40.20 -8.62 -13.61
CA GLN A 660 -39.43 -9.86 -13.67
C GLN A 660 -38.52 -9.84 -14.89
N ILE A 661 -37.25 -10.15 -14.69
CA ILE A 661 -36.23 -10.22 -15.75
C ILE A 661 -35.70 -11.64 -15.82
N ASP A 662 -35.71 -12.22 -17.02
CA ASP A 662 -35.07 -13.51 -17.31
C ASP A 662 -33.55 -13.30 -17.45
N LEU A 663 -32.77 -14.16 -16.81
CA LEU A 663 -31.31 -14.23 -16.88
C LEU A 663 -30.88 -15.41 -17.76
N PRO A 664 -29.72 -15.34 -18.42
CA PRO A 664 -29.15 -16.50 -19.06
C PRO A 664 -28.68 -17.52 -18.01
N PRO A 665 -28.67 -18.83 -18.34
CA PRO A 665 -28.08 -19.84 -17.49
C PRO A 665 -26.60 -19.53 -17.20
N PHE A 666 -26.23 -19.53 -15.93
CA PHE A 666 -24.86 -19.24 -15.48
C PHE A 666 -24.45 -20.15 -14.32
N THR A 667 -23.16 -20.19 -14.01
CA THR A 667 -22.63 -20.90 -12.84
C THR A 667 -22.14 -19.91 -11.80
N MET A 668 -22.76 -19.83 -10.62
CA MET A 668 -22.20 -19.12 -9.47
C MET A 668 -21.14 -19.98 -8.77
N VAL A 669 -19.99 -19.38 -8.44
CA VAL A 669 -18.98 -19.96 -7.54
C VAL A 669 -18.84 -19.05 -6.31
N GLY A 670 -19.36 -19.47 -5.16
CA GLY A 670 -19.17 -18.76 -3.90
C GLY A 670 -17.94 -19.25 -3.16
N ALA A 671 -17.11 -18.36 -2.62
CA ALA A 671 -16.03 -18.73 -1.69
C ALA A 671 -16.30 -18.19 -0.27
N THR A 672 -16.01 -19.02 0.74
CA THR A 672 -16.17 -18.65 2.15
C THR A 672 -15.12 -19.35 3.01
N THR A 673 -14.71 -18.74 4.12
CA THR A 673 -13.83 -19.41 5.10
C THR A 673 -14.57 -20.54 5.82
N ARG A 674 -15.88 -20.37 6.06
CA ARG A 674 -16.72 -21.33 6.77
C ARG A 674 -18.12 -21.40 6.16
N LYS A 675 -18.52 -22.61 5.78
CA LYS A 675 -19.88 -22.92 5.29
C LYS A 675 -20.99 -22.57 6.31
N GLY A 676 -20.68 -22.55 7.60
CA GLY A 676 -21.63 -22.24 8.67
C GLY A 676 -22.06 -20.78 8.73
N LEU A 677 -21.35 -19.88 8.03
CA LEU A 677 -21.64 -18.45 8.02
C LEU A 677 -22.72 -18.08 7.00
N LEU A 678 -23.00 -18.95 6.01
CA LEU A 678 -24.07 -18.74 5.04
C LEU A 678 -25.44 -19.07 5.65
N THR A 679 -26.45 -18.31 5.25
CA THR A 679 -27.83 -18.62 5.60
C THR A 679 -28.25 -19.98 5.00
N ALA A 680 -29.10 -20.71 5.73
CA ALA A 680 -29.57 -22.02 5.27
C ALA A 680 -30.26 -21.97 3.88
N PRO A 681 -31.03 -20.92 3.52
CA PRO A 681 -31.61 -20.79 2.19
C PRO A 681 -30.57 -20.59 1.08
N LEU A 682 -29.58 -19.71 1.25
CA LEU A 682 -28.55 -19.47 0.24
C LEU A 682 -27.72 -20.75 0.01
N ARG A 683 -27.33 -21.39 1.11
CA ARG A 683 -26.56 -22.62 1.10
C ARG A 683 -27.24 -23.78 0.38
N ALA A 684 -28.58 -23.86 0.44
CA ALA A 684 -29.34 -24.94 -0.18
C ALA A 684 -29.37 -24.86 -1.72
N ARG A 685 -29.01 -23.71 -2.30
CA ARG A 685 -29.03 -23.45 -3.75
C ARG A 685 -27.72 -23.74 -4.45
N PHE A 686 -26.66 -24.01 -3.68
CA PHE A 686 -25.43 -24.57 -4.21
C PHE A 686 -25.63 -26.07 -4.44
N GLY A 687 -25.85 -26.45 -5.70
CA GLY A 687 -25.99 -27.85 -6.12
C GLY A 687 -24.69 -28.64 -5.92
N ILE A 688 -23.56 -27.95 -5.91
CA ILE A 688 -22.24 -28.50 -5.64
C ILE A 688 -21.65 -27.75 -4.45
N ASP A 689 -21.28 -28.50 -3.42
CA ASP A 689 -20.71 -27.94 -2.21
C ASP A 689 -19.44 -28.70 -1.84
N PHE A 690 -18.35 -27.95 -1.76
CA PHE A 690 -17.03 -28.45 -1.45
C PHE A 690 -16.46 -27.73 -0.25
N ARG A 691 -15.97 -28.55 0.67
CA ARG A 691 -15.17 -28.11 1.80
C ARG A 691 -13.76 -28.60 1.60
N TYR A 692 -12.80 -27.68 1.57
CA TYR A 692 -11.40 -28.03 1.65
C TYR A 692 -11.12 -28.57 3.05
N ASP A 693 -10.63 -29.80 3.08
CA ASP A 693 -9.97 -30.32 4.25
C ASP A 693 -8.50 -29.85 4.25
N TYR A 694 -7.90 -29.73 5.42
CA TYR A 694 -6.45 -29.62 5.50
C TYR A 694 -5.80 -30.87 4.88
N TYR A 695 -4.64 -30.70 4.27
CA TYR A 695 -3.93 -31.81 3.66
C TYR A 695 -3.30 -32.69 4.73
N THR A 696 -3.37 -34.01 4.55
CA THR A 696 -2.62 -34.94 5.41
C THR A 696 -1.12 -34.83 5.10
N ALA A 697 -0.28 -35.23 6.06
CA ALA A 697 1.17 -35.30 5.84
C ALA A 697 1.52 -36.18 4.63
N ASP A 698 0.79 -37.28 4.38
CA ASP A 698 1.01 -38.14 3.21
C ASP A 698 0.68 -37.44 1.87
N LEU A 699 -0.41 -36.67 1.82
CA LEU A 699 -0.77 -35.89 0.62
C LEU A 699 0.17 -34.71 0.41
N LEU A 700 0.57 -34.06 1.50
CA LEU A 700 1.60 -33.02 1.44
C LEU A 700 2.95 -33.59 1.07
N GLN A 701 3.27 -34.83 1.43
CA GLN A 701 4.48 -35.50 0.98
C GLN A 701 4.44 -35.69 -0.54
N GLU A 702 3.31 -36.09 -1.11
CA GLU A 702 3.14 -36.17 -2.56
C GLU A 702 3.32 -34.81 -3.25
N ILE A 703 2.72 -33.75 -2.67
CA ILE A 703 2.92 -32.37 -3.14
C ILE A 703 4.38 -31.98 -3.05
N THR A 704 5.02 -32.23 -1.92
CA THR A 704 6.42 -31.91 -1.65
C THR A 704 7.35 -32.67 -2.60
N GLN A 705 7.07 -33.94 -2.89
CA GLN A 705 7.82 -34.74 -3.86
C GLN A 705 7.58 -34.30 -5.30
N ARG A 706 6.35 -33.91 -5.65
CA ARG A 706 6.04 -33.31 -6.94
C ARG A 706 6.81 -31.99 -7.08
N SER A 707 6.76 -31.15 -6.07
CA SER A 707 7.48 -29.88 -6.02
C SER A 707 8.98 -30.08 -6.11
N ALA A 708 9.54 -31.06 -5.39
CA ALA A 708 10.95 -31.41 -5.43
C ALA A 708 11.37 -31.87 -6.83
N ARG A 709 10.56 -32.69 -7.51
CA ARG A 709 10.80 -33.09 -8.91
C ARG A 709 10.76 -31.91 -9.89
N ILE A 710 9.85 -30.96 -9.67
CA ILE A 710 9.72 -29.76 -10.50
C ILE A 710 10.92 -28.81 -10.27
N LEU A 711 11.35 -28.70 -9.01
CA LEU A 711 12.47 -27.89 -8.54
C LEU A 711 13.86 -28.54 -8.74
N ASP A 712 13.90 -29.78 -9.26
CA ASP A 712 15.10 -30.60 -9.37
C ASP A 712 15.89 -30.76 -8.06
N VAL A 713 15.16 -31.00 -6.97
CA VAL A 713 15.70 -31.23 -5.63
C VAL A 713 15.70 -32.72 -5.33
N GLU A 714 16.89 -33.29 -5.07
CA GLU A 714 17.01 -34.67 -4.60
C GLU A 714 16.42 -34.77 -3.18
N THR A 715 15.39 -35.58 -3.01
CA THR A 715 14.75 -35.80 -1.72
C THR A 715 14.35 -37.26 -1.55
N THR A 716 14.63 -37.80 -0.37
CA THR A 716 14.12 -39.11 0.02
C THR A 716 12.64 -39.02 0.39
N PRO A 717 11.85 -40.10 0.25
CA PRO A 717 10.47 -40.12 0.72
C PRO A 717 10.33 -39.69 2.19
N ASP A 718 11.23 -40.14 3.06
CA ASP A 718 11.21 -39.80 4.48
C ASP A 718 11.59 -38.32 4.74
N GLY A 719 12.45 -37.73 3.92
CA GLY A 719 12.79 -36.30 4.00
C GLY A 719 11.63 -35.40 3.56
N ALA A 720 10.99 -35.72 2.43
CA ALA A 720 9.79 -35.03 1.98
C ALA A 720 8.62 -35.17 2.97
N TYR A 721 8.50 -36.34 3.62
CA TYR A 721 7.49 -36.56 4.66
C TYR A 721 7.73 -35.72 5.90
N GLU A 722 8.99 -35.57 6.32
CA GLU A 722 9.36 -34.74 7.47
C GLU A 722 8.98 -33.27 7.24
N ILE A 723 9.27 -32.74 6.04
CA ILE A 723 8.82 -31.41 5.62
C ILE A 723 7.30 -31.32 5.63
N ALA A 724 6.63 -32.29 4.99
CA ALA A 724 5.18 -32.31 4.85
C ALA A 724 4.43 -32.36 6.18
N ARG A 725 4.92 -33.16 7.15
CA ARG A 725 4.32 -33.26 8.49
C ARG A 725 4.36 -31.93 9.24
N ARG A 726 5.43 -31.14 9.09
CA ARG A 726 5.60 -29.84 9.77
C ARG A 726 4.99 -28.65 9.01
N SER A 727 4.19 -28.92 7.97
CA SER A 727 3.64 -27.90 7.07
C SER A 727 2.20 -27.49 7.37
N ARG A 728 1.70 -27.81 8.56
CA ARG A 728 0.35 -27.45 9.06
C ARG A 728 -0.80 -27.81 8.14
N GLY A 729 -0.66 -28.90 7.39
CA GLY A 729 -1.69 -29.31 6.44
C GLY A 729 -1.88 -28.36 5.25
N THR A 730 -0.91 -27.49 4.95
CA THR A 730 -0.99 -26.51 3.85
C THR A 730 0.10 -26.73 2.78
N PRO A 731 -0.27 -26.85 1.49
CA PRO A 731 0.68 -27.01 0.38
C PRO A 731 1.69 -25.87 0.25
N ARG A 732 1.29 -24.66 0.65
CA ARG A 732 2.14 -23.47 0.65
C ARG A 732 3.33 -23.61 1.58
N VAL A 733 3.06 -23.95 2.84
CA VAL A 733 4.10 -24.10 3.86
C VAL A 733 5.05 -25.24 3.46
N ALA A 734 4.51 -26.34 2.91
CA ALA A 734 5.32 -27.46 2.42
C ALA A 734 6.32 -27.06 1.33
N ASN A 735 5.89 -26.29 0.34
CA ASN A 735 6.77 -25.83 -0.73
C ASN A 735 7.83 -24.85 -0.23
N ARG A 736 7.51 -24.01 0.76
CA ARG A 736 8.47 -23.10 1.39
C ARG A 736 9.54 -23.86 2.18
N LEU A 737 9.10 -24.77 3.05
CA LEU A 737 9.98 -25.58 3.88
C LEU A 737 10.89 -26.49 3.02
N LEU A 738 10.39 -27.00 1.90
CA LEU A 738 11.18 -27.75 0.93
C LEU A 738 12.34 -26.93 0.36
N ARG A 739 12.08 -25.68 -0.08
CA ARG A 739 13.12 -24.78 -0.62
C ARG A 739 14.18 -24.45 0.44
N ARG A 740 13.76 -24.11 1.66
CA ARG A 740 14.70 -23.81 2.76
C ARG A 740 15.52 -25.03 3.18
N THR A 741 14.91 -26.20 3.18
CA THR A 741 15.60 -27.45 3.51
C THR A 741 16.59 -27.84 2.42
N ARG A 742 16.31 -27.55 1.14
CA ARG A 742 17.27 -27.71 0.04
C ARG A 742 18.52 -26.87 0.28
N ASP A 743 18.33 -25.58 0.55
CA ASP A 743 19.45 -24.65 0.77
C ASP A 743 20.34 -25.15 1.93
N PHE A 744 19.73 -25.70 2.97
CA PHE A 744 20.43 -26.32 4.09
C PHE A 744 21.17 -27.62 3.69
N ALA A 745 20.54 -28.48 2.90
CA ALA A 745 21.10 -29.74 2.41
C ALA A 745 22.32 -29.54 1.51
N GLU A 746 22.34 -28.47 0.71
CA GLU A 746 23.47 -28.11 -0.15
C GLU A 746 24.69 -27.61 0.64
N VAL A 747 24.46 -26.95 1.78
CA VAL A 747 25.53 -26.38 2.61
C VAL A 747 26.09 -27.39 3.62
N GLU A 748 25.23 -28.17 4.28
CA GLU A 748 25.63 -29.09 5.35
C GLU A 748 25.73 -30.57 4.92
N GLY A 749 25.30 -30.92 3.71
CA GLY A 749 25.16 -32.29 3.23
C GLY A 749 25.74 -32.53 1.84
N ASP A 750 25.20 -33.53 1.15
CA ASP A 750 25.52 -33.92 -0.24
C ASP A 750 24.48 -33.41 -1.25
N GLY A 751 23.55 -32.55 -0.82
CA GLY A 751 22.46 -32.01 -1.63
C GLY A 751 21.16 -32.82 -1.59
N GLU A 752 21.15 -34.03 -1.01
CA GLU A 752 19.93 -34.84 -0.88
C GLU A 752 19.19 -34.53 0.44
N ILE A 753 17.90 -34.18 0.36
CA ILE A 753 17.05 -33.97 1.52
C ILE A 753 16.64 -35.33 2.11
N THR A 754 17.39 -35.76 3.11
CA THR A 754 17.07 -36.90 3.98
C THR A 754 16.27 -36.44 5.21
N LYS A 755 15.59 -37.37 5.90
CA LYS A 755 14.89 -37.06 7.17
C LYS A 755 15.77 -36.34 8.19
N ALA A 756 17.03 -36.78 8.34
CA ALA A 756 17.96 -36.18 9.29
C ALA A 756 18.44 -34.76 8.89
N ILE A 757 18.38 -34.43 7.59
CA ILE A 757 18.67 -33.08 7.10
C ILE A 757 17.43 -32.20 7.26
N ALA A 758 16.25 -32.71 6.89
CA ALA A 758 14.98 -32.03 7.07
C ALA A 758 14.72 -31.66 8.54
N ASP A 759 14.86 -32.62 9.47
CA ASP A 759 14.67 -32.36 10.90
C ASP A 759 15.60 -31.25 11.42
N ARG A 760 16.89 -31.30 11.09
CA ARG A 760 17.84 -30.26 11.51
C ARG A 760 17.53 -28.90 10.89
N ALA A 761 17.18 -28.86 9.61
CA ALA A 761 16.82 -27.63 8.92
C ALA A 761 15.55 -27.00 9.50
N LEU A 762 14.52 -27.80 9.77
CA LEU A 762 13.23 -27.34 10.30
C LEU A 762 13.34 -26.85 11.74
N ASN A 763 14.12 -27.55 12.59
CA ASN A 763 14.42 -27.08 13.94
C ASN A 763 15.22 -25.76 13.93
N ALA A 764 16.08 -25.53 12.93
CA ALA A 764 16.80 -24.26 12.78
C ALA A 764 15.91 -23.11 12.28
N LEU A 765 14.72 -23.42 11.76
CA LEU A 765 13.70 -22.47 11.32
C LEU A 765 12.61 -22.25 12.37
N ASP A 766 12.83 -22.69 13.61
CA ASP A 766 11.88 -22.61 14.73
C ASP A 766 10.53 -23.29 14.42
N VAL A 767 10.54 -24.36 13.61
CA VAL A 767 9.37 -25.20 13.34
C VAL A 767 9.53 -26.54 14.07
N ASP A 768 8.76 -26.72 15.14
CA ASP A 768 8.86 -27.92 15.99
C ASP A 768 8.37 -29.21 15.29
N GLU A 769 8.56 -30.38 15.93
CA GLU A 769 8.20 -31.69 15.37
C GLU A 769 6.71 -31.85 15.04
N GLU A 770 5.87 -30.97 15.59
CA GLU A 770 4.42 -30.94 15.42
C GLU A 770 3.97 -29.76 14.53
N GLY A 771 4.91 -28.96 14.01
CA GLY A 771 4.65 -27.84 13.12
C GLY A 771 4.13 -26.57 13.81
N LEU A 772 4.15 -26.47 15.14
CA LEU A 772 3.67 -25.29 15.88
C LEU A 772 4.67 -24.13 15.79
N ASP A 773 4.17 -22.88 15.74
CA ASP A 773 5.00 -21.68 15.95
C ASP A 773 4.89 -21.13 17.37
N ASP A 774 5.61 -20.03 17.61
CA ASP A 774 5.60 -19.26 18.84
C ASP A 774 4.20 -18.81 19.30
N MET A 775 3.28 -18.48 18.37
CA MET A 775 1.93 -18.04 18.72
C MET A 775 1.04 -19.24 19.08
N ASP A 776 1.13 -20.33 18.34
CA ASP A 776 0.49 -21.61 18.68
C ASP A 776 0.90 -22.06 20.09
N ALA A 777 2.21 -22.02 20.36
CA ALA A 777 2.77 -22.31 21.66
C ALA A 777 2.25 -21.35 22.73
N ARG A 778 2.17 -20.04 22.44
CA ARG A 778 1.64 -19.04 23.38
C ARG A 778 0.15 -19.27 23.68
N ILE A 779 -0.66 -19.63 22.69
CA ILE A 779 -2.09 -19.94 22.86
C ILE A 779 -2.25 -21.15 23.79
N LEU A 780 -1.56 -22.25 23.50
CA LEU A 780 -1.63 -23.48 24.29
C LEU A 780 -1.07 -23.29 25.70
N LEU A 781 0.09 -22.64 25.84
CA LEU A 781 0.69 -22.34 27.14
C LEU A 781 -0.18 -21.39 27.95
N THR A 782 -0.81 -20.39 27.33
CA THR A 782 -1.78 -19.53 28.03
C THR A 782 -2.99 -20.33 28.49
N LEU A 783 -3.48 -21.24 27.66
CA LEU A 783 -4.60 -22.11 28.01
C LEU A 783 -4.25 -23.05 29.17
N ILE A 784 -3.03 -23.59 29.19
CA ILE A 784 -2.52 -24.49 30.24
C ILE A 784 -2.18 -23.72 31.52
N ASP A 785 -1.30 -22.72 31.44
CA ASP A 785 -0.68 -22.07 32.61
C ASP A 785 -1.57 -20.96 33.21
N ASN A 786 -2.34 -20.24 32.39
CA ASN A 786 -3.15 -19.11 32.88
C ASN A 786 -4.62 -19.48 33.12
N PHE A 787 -5.11 -20.53 32.45
CA PHE A 787 -6.50 -20.98 32.55
C PHE A 787 -6.62 -22.42 33.10
N ASP A 788 -5.55 -23.00 33.65
CA ASP A 788 -5.51 -24.36 34.22
C ASP A 788 -6.02 -25.44 33.25
N GLY A 789 -5.81 -25.25 31.94
CA GLY A 789 -6.31 -26.11 30.87
C GLY A 789 -7.68 -25.75 30.33
N GLY A 790 -8.34 -24.71 30.85
CA GLY A 790 -9.70 -24.30 30.47
C GLY A 790 -10.80 -24.90 31.37
N PRO A 791 -12.10 -24.68 31.03
CA PRO A 791 -12.59 -24.00 29.84
C PRO A 791 -12.49 -22.47 29.93
N THR A 792 -12.01 -21.84 28.85
CA THR A 792 -11.98 -20.36 28.72
C THR A 792 -12.74 -19.87 27.48
N GLY A 793 -13.45 -18.75 27.59
CA GLY A 793 -14.15 -18.16 26.46
C GLY A 793 -13.19 -17.55 25.43
N LEU A 794 -13.53 -17.58 24.14
CA LEU A 794 -12.71 -17.03 23.04
C LEU A 794 -12.18 -15.63 23.35
N LYS A 795 -13.07 -14.74 23.81
CA LYS A 795 -12.74 -13.35 24.13
C LYS A 795 -11.70 -13.24 25.24
N ASN A 796 -11.75 -14.10 26.25
CA ASN A 796 -10.81 -14.08 27.37
C ASN A 796 -9.44 -14.61 26.95
N LEU A 797 -9.42 -15.68 26.13
CA LEU A 797 -8.19 -16.24 25.58
C LEU A 797 -7.51 -15.23 24.66
N ALA A 798 -8.26 -14.62 23.73
CA ALA A 798 -7.77 -13.61 22.79
C ALA A 798 -7.13 -12.41 23.51
N VAL A 799 -7.80 -11.85 24.53
CA VAL A 799 -7.24 -10.77 25.35
C VAL A 799 -5.95 -11.17 26.07
N SER A 800 -5.83 -12.43 26.50
CA SER A 800 -4.67 -12.91 27.27
C SER A 800 -3.44 -13.13 26.40
N VAL A 801 -3.63 -13.54 25.14
CA VAL A 801 -2.53 -13.71 24.18
C VAL A 801 -2.24 -12.44 23.37
N GLY A 802 -3.08 -11.41 23.50
CA GLY A 802 -2.90 -10.10 22.86
C GLY A 802 -3.44 -10.02 21.42
N GLU A 803 -4.48 -10.80 21.11
CA GLU A 803 -5.01 -10.97 19.74
C GLU A 803 -6.52 -10.72 19.66
N GLU A 804 -7.05 -10.59 18.44
CA GLU A 804 -8.49 -10.53 18.20
C GLU A 804 -9.15 -11.92 18.28
N SER A 805 -10.40 -11.95 18.78
CA SER A 805 -11.19 -13.19 18.85
C SER A 805 -11.38 -13.85 17.49
N GLY A 806 -11.58 -13.07 16.42
CA GLY A 806 -11.68 -13.58 15.05
C GLY A 806 -10.40 -14.30 14.63
N THR A 807 -9.24 -13.67 14.82
CA THR A 807 -7.92 -14.22 14.48
C THR A 807 -7.65 -15.56 15.15
N LEU A 808 -7.92 -15.68 16.46
CA LEU A 808 -7.78 -16.97 17.16
C LEU A 808 -8.69 -18.03 16.55
N GLU A 809 -9.96 -17.68 16.33
CA GLU A 809 -10.96 -18.62 15.86
C GLU A 809 -10.73 -19.09 14.42
N GLU A 810 -10.14 -18.23 13.59
CA GLU A 810 -10.04 -18.41 12.14
C GLU A 810 -8.65 -18.80 11.65
N VAL A 811 -7.58 -18.38 12.33
CA VAL A 811 -6.18 -18.64 11.92
C VAL A 811 -5.57 -19.79 12.72
N TYR A 812 -5.64 -19.74 14.05
CA TYR A 812 -4.88 -20.65 14.93
C TYR A 812 -5.66 -21.88 15.39
N GLU A 813 -6.88 -21.67 15.94
CA GLU A 813 -7.71 -22.75 16.47
C GLU A 813 -7.97 -23.90 15.48
N PRO A 814 -8.17 -23.68 14.17
CA PRO A 814 -8.43 -24.78 13.25
C PRO A 814 -7.34 -25.85 13.25
N TYR A 815 -6.06 -25.46 13.24
CA TYR A 815 -4.94 -26.40 13.24
C TYR A 815 -4.78 -27.07 14.61
N LEU A 816 -4.81 -26.28 15.69
CA LEU A 816 -4.67 -26.78 17.06
C LEU A 816 -5.79 -27.77 17.46
N ILE A 817 -7.01 -27.55 16.97
CA ILE A 817 -8.13 -28.47 17.19
C ILE A 817 -7.98 -29.72 16.35
N GLN A 818 -7.58 -29.58 15.08
CA GLN A 818 -7.39 -30.72 14.19
C GLN A 818 -6.28 -31.66 14.69
N GLU A 819 -5.17 -31.11 15.15
CA GLU A 819 -4.09 -31.87 15.78
C GLU A 819 -4.41 -32.27 17.22
N GLY A 820 -5.58 -31.92 17.76
CA GLY A 820 -6.00 -32.39 19.09
C GLY A 820 -5.13 -31.85 20.22
N PHE A 821 -4.55 -30.65 20.05
CA PHE A 821 -3.94 -29.88 21.14
C PHE A 821 -4.99 -29.16 21.98
N MET A 822 -6.14 -28.82 21.37
CA MET A 822 -7.24 -28.17 22.08
C MET A 822 -8.61 -28.61 21.55
N GLU A 823 -9.67 -28.36 22.31
CA GLU A 823 -11.04 -28.58 21.88
C GLU A 823 -11.97 -27.40 22.21
N ARG A 824 -13.09 -27.31 21.48
CA ARG A 824 -14.18 -26.38 21.77
C ARG A 824 -15.29 -27.09 22.52
N THR A 825 -15.55 -26.66 23.75
CA THR A 825 -16.71 -27.10 24.54
C THR A 825 -17.77 -26.00 24.62
N PRO A 826 -19.01 -26.31 25.02
CA PRO A 826 -20.03 -25.29 25.29
C PRO A 826 -19.62 -24.27 26.37
N GLN A 827 -18.65 -24.60 27.22
CA GLN A 827 -18.17 -23.76 28.32
C GLN A 827 -16.94 -22.93 27.94
N GLY A 828 -16.25 -23.27 26.84
CA GLY A 828 -15.01 -22.61 26.42
C GLY A 828 -14.02 -23.56 25.74
N ARG A 829 -12.82 -23.05 25.45
CA ARG A 829 -11.69 -23.81 24.90
C ARG A 829 -10.99 -24.55 26.02
N VAL A 830 -10.60 -25.79 25.76
CA VAL A 830 -9.91 -26.66 26.72
C VAL A 830 -8.64 -27.21 26.07
N ALA A 831 -7.52 -27.21 26.78
CA ALA A 831 -6.29 -27.85 26.35
C ALA A 831 -6.42 -29.37 26.54
N LEU A 832 -6.07 -30.13 25.50
CA LEU A 832 -6.12 -31.59 25.54
C LEU A 832 -4.79 -32.14 26.05
N GLN A 833 -4.78 -33.43 26.45
CA GLN A 833 -3.60 -34.09 27.00
C GLN A 833 -2.36 -33.94 26.12
N ARG A 834 -2.52 -33.96 24.79
CA ARG A 834 -1.43 -33.78 23.82
C ARG A 834 -0.69 -32.45 24.00
N ALA A 835 -1.39 -31.37 24.38
CA ALA A 835 -0.75 -30.07 24.63
C ALA A 835 0.08 -30.08 25.92
N TYR A 836 -0.39 -30.79 26.95
CA TYR A 836 0.39 -30.98 28.17
C TYR A 836 1.64 -31.80 27.92
N ASP A 837 1.50 -32.92 27.20
CA ASP A 837 2.61 -33.81 26.87
C ASP A 837 3.66 -33.10 25.99
N HIS A 838 3.22 -32.24 25.06
CA HIS A 838 4.11 -31.50 24.15
C HIS A 838 4.97 -30.45 24.84
N PHE A 839 4.43 -29.75 25.84
CA PHE A 839 5.17 -28.72 26.60
C PHE A 839 5.77 -29.23 27.91
N ASP A 840 5.83 -30.55 28.11
CA ASP A 840 6.28 -31.19 29.35
C ASP A 840 5.57 -30.63 30.61
N ARG A 841 4.26 -30.36 30.50
CA ARG A 841 3.40 -29.86 31.58
C ARG A 841 2.58 -31.00 32.20
N SER A 842 2.35 -30.94 33.50
CA SER A 842 1.49 -31.89 34.20
C SER A 842 0.00 -31.54 34.02
N SER A 843 -0.76 -32.46 33.42
CA SER A 843 -2.20 -32.34 33.26
C SER A 843 -2.95 -32.50 34.60
N PRO A 844 -4.01 -31.72 34.87
CA PRO A 844 -4.84 -31.88 36.07
C PRO A 844 -5.47 -33.28 36.23
N ALA A 845 -5.59 -34.04 35.14
CA ALA A 845 -6.15 -35.40 35.16
C ALA A 845 -5.17 -36.44 35.76
N ALA A 846 -3.86 -36.20 35.71
CA ALA A 846 -2.87 -37.15 36.21
C ALA A 846 -2.86 -37.28 37.75
N ASP A 847 -3.40 -36.30 38.46
CA ASP A 847 -3.51 -36.33 39.93
C ASP A 847 -4.76 -37.08 40.45
N GLN A 848 -5.71 -37.47 39.59
CA GLN A 848 -6.89 -38.24 40.00
C GLN A 848 -6.66 -39.76 40.01
N ASP A 849 -5.78 -40.29 39.16
CA ASP A 849 -5.52 -41.75 39.09
C ASP A 849 -4.62 -42.30 40.21
N LEU A 850 -4.02 -41.42 41.04
CA LEU A 850 -3.19 -41.82 42.19
C LEU A 850 -4.01 -42.15 43.46
N PHE A 851 -5.32 -41.89 43.47
CA PHE A 851 -6.21 -42.19 44.61
C PHE A 851 -7.16 -43.39 44.39
N ASP A 852 -7.13 -44.03 43.21
CA ASP A 852 -7.94 -45.22 42.92
C ASP A 852 -7.15 -46.55 43.00
N GLN A 853 -5.99 -46.55 43.65
CA GLN A 853 -5.30 -47.75 44.14
C GLN A 853 -5.12 -47.73 45.66
N GLU A 854 -6.21 -47.90 46.42
CA GLU A 854 -6.22 -48.59 47.73
C GLU A 854 -7.57 -49.27 48.02
#